data_AF-A0A2E0TSV8-F1
#
_entry.id   AF-A0A2E0TSV8-F1
#
_cell.length_a   1.000
_cell.length_b   1.000
_cell.length_c   1.000
_cell.angle_alpha   90.00
_cell.angle_beta   90.00
_cell.angle_gamma   90.00
#
_symmetry.space_group_name_H-M   'P 1'
#
loop_
_entity.id
_entity.type
_entity.pdbx_description
1 polymer ?
#
loop_
_entity_poly.entity_id
_entity_poly.type
_entity_poly.pdbx_seq_one_letter_code
_entity_poly.pdbx_strand_id
1 'polypeptide(L)'
;MRRGSVRRGSVRRDSVRRGSMLPRRSLGVEGVLGVLALAFLAGCSLLNAPDEDLLEADAGMDGGFDAGDGGDAGDAGDGGDAGDGGDAGDAWVPPPEDCDNGVDDDEDGLVDCEDFECAEAEGAACCGVVDTPLLALSAWPPDLTADWSSSRPADDIYPRVDGGRLVEFDDPEPFAAVWEDCVPLALGASFEARFRPLGPDGHGCEEGGRCEDFAAWVLSPVEAQLAGARLLDEVAVTVFANGRLEVTQAGDVLASEALEPLAVGDYVMTATLTPTVRMDGRAGLQVAVEVVSSRGGAPVFEWVGAPIELANLIDDALGCRQVPGLFLAFEGRGDGTEVGERVRVEPLECVNPSQFEQTLRPLTAGEVAGAETASLGFEPPPGTGTGISWADEAIRAPTLLGTGEPGSEQWHVMVEGTNDQPELELSVRVGYAIGHAFEDVDRWNTDEWSDSSGVPRLGAQPPSCADMSCPGEPPATSYREPYLFETEDGSRFVAFAVELGEASEVFGLAYAEADGLGRIASSFMLLEPGDVAALSEDGASCRSLRDPAIVPRAGMGGRYWLFFTCETEGGSTIRAQALRSNLGPLEPDESVEGVEVLPGGLELGEFARDGVYGPELIVDPQRGEVNPVFRLWFLGRSNLAGASVGLAVGQAKGAASELPDFQAYPANPVLRPTDRALRSCAECTIQGFAVARHPDDVGALRFLFGLRVPEADGRRYELLPLDQPWRPEAAE
;
A
#
# COMPACT_ATOMS: atom_id res chain seq x y z
N MET A 1 -23.32 -17.83 -62.35
CA MET A 1 -22.44 -18.39 -63.40
C MET A 1 -21.39 -19.25 -62.70
N ARG A 2 -21.50 -20.59 -62.75
CA ARG A 2 -20.59 -21.55 -63.44
C ARG A 2 -19.10 -21.33 -63.08
N ARG A 3 -18.30 -22.27 -62.55
CA ARG A 3 -18.29 -23.75 -62.37
C ARG A 3 -17.24 -24.03 -61.25
N GLY A 4 -17.44 -24.94 -60.28
CA GLY A 4 -17.12 -26.39 -60.35
C GLY A 4 -15.64 -26.65 -59.98
N SER A 5 -15.22 -27.55 -59.10
CA SER A 5 -15.76 -28.88 -58.77
C SER A 5 -15.28 -29.44 -57.42
N VAL A 6 -16.17 -30.19 -56.78
CA VAL A 6 -15.97 -31.14 -55.67
C VAL A 6 -15.53 -32.52 -56.20
N ARG A 7 -14.73 -33.28 -55.44
CA ARG A 7 -14.76 -34.77 -55.29
C ARG A 7 -13.87 -35.14 -54.07
N ARG A 8 -14.39 -35.55 -52.90
CA ARG A 8 -14.94 -36.87 -52.46
C ARG A 8 -14.08 -38.10 -52.81
N GLY A 9 -13.51 -38.75 -51.78
CA GLY A 9 -14.01 -40.07 -51.34
C GLY A 9 -13.00 -41.23 -51.07
N SER A 10 -13.37 -42.00 -50.03
CA SER A 10 -12.96 -43.38 -49.63
C SER A 10 -11.78 -43.50 -48.64
N VAL A 11 -11.86 -44.02 -47.41
CA VAL A 11 -12.60 -45.12 -46.70
C VAL A 11 -11.82 -46.46 -46.64
N ARG A 12 -11.40 -46.79 -45.40
CA ARG A 12 -11.17 -48.11 -44.74
C ARG A 12 -10.07 -49.07 -45.25
N ARG A 13 -9.24 -49.58 -44.33
CA ARG A 13 -9.45 -50.87 -43.61
C ARG A 13 -8.33 -51.23 -42.63
N ASP A 14 -8.74 -51.87 -41.55
CA ASP A 14 -7.98 -52.52 -40.47
C ASP A 14 -6.92 -53.53 -40.93
N SER A 15 -5.89 -53.77 -40.10
CA SER A 15 -5.59 -55.13 -39.60
C SER A 15 -4.55 -55.18 -38.47
N VAL A 16 -4.79 -56.17 -37.61
CA VAL A 16 -4.19 -56.54 -36.32
C VAL A 16 -3.04 -57.55 -36.48
N ARG A 17 -2.04 -57.56 -35.57
CA ARG A 17 -1.41 -58.72 -34.85
C ARG A 17 0.03 -58.39 -34.36
N ARG A 18 0.30 -58.39 -33.04
CA ARG A 18 0.70 -59.48 -32.10
C ARG A 18 2.20 -59.87 -32.12
N GLY A 19 2.82 -59.83 -30.93
CA GLY A 19 3.98 -60.66 -30.51
C GLY A 19 5.06 -59.83 -29.77
N SER A 20 4.99 -59.64 -28.44
CA SER A 20 5.53 -60.49 -27.35
C SER A 20 7.04 -60.79 -27.42
N MET A 21 7.83 -60.27 -26.46
CA MET A 21 8.64 -61.07 -25.50
C MET A 21 9.47 -60.19 -24.57
N LEU A 22 9.26 -60.40 -23.26
CA LEU A 22 10.18 -60.06 -22.16
C LEU A 22 11.46 -60.92 -22.24
N PRO A 23 12.48 -60.62 -21.42
CA PRO A 23 12.58 -61.40 -20.19
C PRO A 23 12.87 -60.60 -18.91
N ARG A 24 12.35 -61.19 -17.82
CA ARG A 24 12.56 -60.89 -16.39
C ARG A 24 13.93 -61.40 -15.88
N ARG A 25 14.38 -60.79 -14.77
CA ARG A 25 14.91 -61.39 -13.51
C ARG A 25 14.94 -60.22 -12.49
N SER A 26 14.21 -60.09 -11.38
CA SER A 26 13.69 -60.93 -10.28
C SER A 26 14.74 -61.46 -9.29
N LEU A 27 14.71 -60.90 -8.07
CA LEU A 27 14.86 -61.46 -6.70
C LEU A 27 15.12 -60.24 -5.78
N GLY A 28 14.27 -59.82 -4.83
CA GLY A 28 13.49 -60.56 -3.82
C GLY A 28 14.37 -60.78 -2.57
N VAL A 29 14.02 -60.55 -1.30
CA VAL A 29 12.72 -60.54 -0.59
C VAL A 29 12.99 -60.11 0.89
N GLU A 30 12.05 -59.34 1.47
CA GLU A 30 11.54 -59.23 2.87
C GLU A 30 12.41 -59.10 4.14
N GLY A 31 11.91 -58.28 5.09
CA GLY A 31 12.16 -58.51 6.52
C GLY A 31 11.88 -57.38 7.54
N VAL A 32 10.60 -57.12 7.87
CA VAL A 32 10.04 -56.94 9.25
C VAL A 32 10.55 -55.83 10.20
N LEU A 33 9.63 -54.90 10.49
CA LEU A 33 9.22 -54.30 11.80
C LEU A 33 10.27 -53.66 12.75
N GLY A 34 10.12 -52.35 13.00
CA GLY A 34 10.74 -51.64 14.12
C GLY A 34 10.06 -50.29 14.38
N VAL A 35 9.30 -50.21 15.47
CA VAL A 35 8.61 -49.03 16.00
C VAL A 35 9.60 -47.89 16.28
N LEU A 36 9.31 -46.67 15.83
CA LEU A 36 9.66 -45.46 16.55
C LEU A 36 8.74 -44.30 16.13
N ALA A 37 7.83 -43.93 17.04
CA ALA A 37 7.11 -42.67 16.97
C ALA A 37 8.05 -41.56 17.47
N LEU A 38 8.22 -40.51 16.66
CA LEU A 38 8.81 -39.25 17.09
C LEU A 38 8.14 -38.13 16.28
N ALA A 39 7.29 -37.37 16.96
CA ALA A 39 6.77 -36.09 16.52
C ALA A 39 7.77 -34.99 16.91
N PHE A 40 7.67 -33.86 16.19
CA PHE A 40 8.46 -32.62 16.26
C PHE A 40 9.82 -32.64 15.57
N LEU A 41 9.94 -31.96 14.42
CA LEU A 41 10.44 -30.58 14.33
C LEU A 41 10.38 -30.08 12.87
N ALA A 42 10.09 -28.79 12.74
CA ALA A 42 10.11 -28.01 11.51
C ALA A 42 11.45 -28.10 10.76
N GLY A 43 11.43 -27.85 9.45
CA GLY A 43 12.64 -27.57 8.68
C GLY A 43 12.51 -27.94 7.21
N CYS A 44 12.37 -26.92 6.36
CA CYS A 44 13.22 -26.65 5.20
C CYS A 44 12.74 -25.36 4.51
N SER A 45 13.00 -24.23 5.16
CA SER A 45 13.07 -22.90 4.54
C SER A 45 14.55 -22.54 4.49
N LEU A 46 15.20 -22.72 3.34
CA LEU A 46 16.58 -22.27 3.09
C LEU A 46 16.75 -22.02 1.59
N LEU A 47 16.60 -20.75 1.21
CA LEU A 47 17.35 -20.00 0.19
C LEU A 47 16.61 -18.66 -0.02
N ASN A 48 16.86 -17.73 0.91
CA ASN A 48 16.54 -16.31 0.73
C ASN A 48 17.42 -15.73 -0.38
N ALA A 49 16.90 -14.68 -1.01
CA ALA A 49 17.51 -13.90 -2.09
C ALA A 49 18.92 -13.38 -1.69
N PRO A 50 19.81 -13.03 -2.64
CA PRO A 50 21.07 -12.34 -2.32
C PRO A 50 20.85 -10.98 -1.70
N ASP A 51 21.96 -10.40 -1.25
CA ASP A 51 22.01 -9.13 -0.55
C ASP A 51 21.36 -7.94 -1.23
N GLU A 52 20.39 -7.45 -0.48
CA GLU A 52 20.55 -6.19 0.24
C GLU A 52 21.34 -6.36 1.57
N ASP A 53 22.65 -6.01 1.51
CA ASP A 53 23.62 -5.77 2.61
C ASP A 53 24.50 -6.92 3.15
N LEU A 54 25.74 -7.01 2.65
CA LEU A 54 26.79 -7.90 3.17
C LEU A 54 27.28 -7.45 4.55
N LEU A 55 26.76 -8.02 5.65
CA LEU A 55 27.47 -8.09 6.94
C LEU A 55 27.22 -9.37 7.77
N GLU A 56 28.30 -10.09 8.07
CA GLU A 56 28.40 -11.03 9.20
C GLU A 56 28.77 -10.27 10.49
N ALA A 57 28.01 -10.50 11.55
CA ALA A 57 28.32 -10.06 12.90
C ALA A 57 29.36 -10.98 13.58
N ASP A 58 30.51 -10.44 13.95
CA ASP A 58 31.43 -11.08 14.89
C ASP A 58 31.39 -10.37 16.27
N ALA A 59 31.43 -11.19 17.32
CA ALA A 59 31.20 -10.79 18.70
C ALA A 59 32.52 -10.55 19.44
N GLY A 60 32.66 -9.38 20.08
CA GLY A 60 33.76 -9.06 20.98
C GLY A 60 33.29 -8.39 22.28
N MET A 61 33.43 -9.10 23.40
CA MET A 61 33.20 -8.66 24.79
C MET A 61 34.40 -7.92 25.39
N ASP A 62 34.15 -6.77 26.04
CA ASP A 62 34.78 -6.23 27.27
C ASP A 62 34.31 -4.76 27.45
N GLY A 63 34.01 -4.17 28.62
CA GLY A 63 34.12 -4.49 30.03
C GLY A 63 34.41 -3.18 30.78
N GLY A 64 33.69 -2.84 31.86
CA GLY A 64 34.19 -1.86 32.85
C GLY A 64 33.19 -0.85 33.42
N PHE A 65 32.77 -1.10 34.65
CA PHE A 65 32.24 -0.11 35.60
C PHE A 65 33.34 0.89 36.01
N ASP A 66 32.99 2.17 36.23
CA ASP A 66 33.45 2.87 37.45
C ASP A 66 32.61 4.11 37.79
N ALA A 67 32.38 4.28 39.10
CA ALA A 67 31.65 5.37 39.73
C ALA A 67 32.62 6.45 40.26
N GLY A 68 32.15 7.70 40.43
CA GLY A 68 32.94 8.70 41.16
C GLY A 68 32.35 10.11 41.25
N ASP A 69 31.86 10.42 42.46
CA ASP A 69 31.42 11.69 43.04
C ASP A 69 32.26 12.97 42.74
N GLY A 70 31.56 14.12 42.70
CA GLY A 70 31.73 15.14 43.76
C GLY A 70 32.33 16.52 43.41
N GLY A 71 31.54 17.58 43.66
CA GLY A 71 32.01 18.73 44.44
C GLY A 71 32.16 20.11 43.77
N ASP A 72 31.11 20.93 43.92
CA ASP A 72 31.05 22.31 44.44
C ASP A 72 31.92 23.49 43.94
N ALA A 73 31.17 24.54 43.56
CA ALA A 73 31.21 25.94 44.03
C ALA A 73 32.02 27.03 43.28
N GLY A 74 31.28 28.05 42.81
CA GLY A 74 31.54 29.44 43.21
C GLY A 74 31.64 30.53 42.13
N ASP A 75 30.58 31.35 42.06
CA ASP A 75 30.55 32.83 41.91
C ASP A 75 30.64 33.53 40.53
N ALA A 76 29.44 33.96 40.08
CA ALA A 76 28.96 35.34 39.86
C ALA A 76 29.42 36.20 38.67
N GLY A 77 28.43 36.62 37.85
CA GLY A 77 28.53 37.74 36.92
C GLY A 77 27.40 37.89 35.89
N ASP A 78 26.17 38.16 36.37
CA ASP A 78 25.02 38.87 35.77
C ASP A 78 24.87 39.01 34.24
N GLY A 79 23.70 38.56 33.73
CA GLY A 79 22.98 39.29 32.67
C GLY A 79 22.08 38.45 31.75
N GLY A 80 20.80 38.29 32.11
CA GLY A 80 19.71 38.03 31.15
C GLY A 80 18.85 36.82 31.45
N ASP A 81 17.73 37.06 32.14
CA ASP A 81 16.68 36.10 32.46
C ASP A 81 16.05 35.46 31.20
N ALA A 82 16.12 34.13 31.14
CA ALA A 82 15.14 33.22 30.55
C ALA A 82 15.31 31.84 31.23
N GLY A 83 15.00 31.77 32.53
CA GLY A 83 14.47 30.56 33.17
C GLY A 83 12.94 30.65 33.08
N ASP A 84 12.21 29.59 32.80
CA ASP A 84 12.14 28.36 33.60
C ASP A 84 12.51 27.14 32.72
N GLY A 85 13.40 26.23 33.11
CA GLY A 85 13.37 25.50 34.37
C GLY A 85 12.61 24.18 34.18
N GLY A 86 13.06 23.36 33.23
CA GLY A 86 12.48 22.04 32.94
C GLY A 86 12.59 21.12 34.14
N ASP A 87 11.45 20.92 34.81
CA ASP A 87 11.22 19.80 35.70
C ASP A 87 11.26 18.52 34.84
N ALA A 88 12.34 17.75 34.95
CA ALA A 88 12.34 16.36 34.53
C ALA A 88 11.40 15.59 35.48
N GLY A 89 10.13 15.44 35.07
CA GLY A 89 9.13 14.76 35.89
C GLY A 89 7.75 14.62 35.28
N ASP A 90 7.37 15.48 34.34
CA ASP A 90 6.12 15.33 33.61
C ASP A 90 6.48 15.00 32.15
N ALA A 91 6.07 13.83 31.66
CA ALA A 91 6.10 13.56 30.23
C ALA A 91 5.31 14.70 29.58
N TRP A 92 5.97 15.51 28.74
CA TRP A 92 5.26 16.44 27.88
C TRP A 92 4.36 15.57 27.02
N VAL A 93 3.06 15.62 27.33
CA VAL A 93 2.02 15.10 26.46
C VAL A 93 1.69 16.31 25.60
N PRO A 94 2.03 16.31 24.30
CA PRO A 94 1.61 17.39 23.42
C PRO A 94 0.09 17.53 23.50
N PRO A 95 -0.44 18.77 23.36
CA PRO A 95 -1.88 18.94 23.28
C PRO A 95 -2.41 18.14 22.07
N PRO A 96 -3.63 17.56 22.14
CA PRO A 96 -4.23 16.92 20.98
C PRO A 96 -4.36 17.91 19.81
N GLU A 97 -4.12 17.42 18.60
CA GLU A 97 -4.27 18.19 17.36
C GLU A 97 -5.69 18.77 17.20
N ASP A 98 -5.79 20.04 16.78
CA ASP A 98 -7.05 20.68 16.36
C ASP A 98 -7.14 20.70 14.83
N CYS A 99 -7.76 19.66 14.30
CA CYS A 99 -7.75 19.22 12.90
C CYS A 99 -8.33 20.15 11.82
N ASP A 100 -8.60 21.41 12.13
CA ASP A 100 -9.16 22.37 11.18
C ASP A 100 -8.66 23.82 11.34
N ASN A 101 -7.58 24.03 12.11
CA ASN A 101 -7.13 25.36 12.49
C ASN A 101 -5.90 25.88 11.70
N GLY A 102 -5.28 25.04 10.86
CA GLY A 102 -4.12 25.38 10.04
C GLY A 102 -2.81 25.42 10.81
N VAL A 103 -2.76 24.85 12.01
CA VAL A 103 -1.61 24.80 12.92
C VAL A 103 -1.41 23.37 13.35
N ASP A 104 -0.17 22.92 13.34
CA ASP A 104 0.26 21.69 13.99
C ASP A 104 0.39 22.00 15.49
N ASP A 105 -0.65 21.66 16.24
CA ASP A 105 -0.80 21.97 17.66
C ASP A 105 0.04 21.04 18.54
N ASP A 106 0.27 19.81 18.06
CA ASP A 106 0.98 18.77 18.81
C ASP A 106 2.51 18.75 18.55
N GLU A 107 2.96 19.62 17.66
CA GLU A 107 4.34 19.87 17.22
C GLU A 107 5.03 18.70 16.49
N ASP A 108 4.28 17.76 15.92
CA ASP A 108 4.80 16.50 15.37
C ASP A 108 5.35 16.56 13.92
N GLY A 109 5.01 17.59 13.15
CA GLY A 109 5.44 17.76 11.75
C GLY A 109 4.30 17.76 10.74
N LEU A 110 3.05 17.52 11.16
CA LEU A 110 1.86 17.39 10.32
C LEU A 110 0.77 18.37 10.81
N VAL A 111 0.11 19.05 9.87
CA VAL A 111 -0.96 20.01 10.18
C VAL A 111 -2.30 19.45 9.75
N ASP A 112 -3.32 19.61 10.60
CA ASP A 112 -4.72 19.33 10.28
C ASP A 112 -4.91 17.90 9.68
N CYS A 113 -5.43 17.82 8.46
CA CYS A 113 -5.78 16.57 7.80
C CYS A 113 -4.60 15.76 7.26
N GLU A 114 -3.40 16.33 7.32
CA GLU A 114 -2.17 15.59 7.04
C GLU A 114 -1.64 14.88 8.28
N ASP A 115 -2.12 15.28 9.46
CA ASP A 115 -1.87 14.62 10.74
C ASP A 115 -2.70 13.33 10.84
N PHE A 116 -2.04 12.24 11.25
CA PHE A 116 -2.68 10.93 11.39
C PHE A 116 -3.59 10.87 12.61
N GLU A 117 -3.37 11.70 13.61
CA GLU A 117 -4.14 11.85 14.83
C GLU A 117 -5.54 12.41 14.52
N CYS A 118 -5.66 13.15 13.40
CA CYS A 118 -6.91 13.68 12.89
C CYS A 118 -7.84 12.66 12.24
N ALA A 119 -7.39 11.43 12.01
CA ALA A 119 -8.26 10.35 11.52
C ALA A 119 -9.30 9.91 12.56
N GLU A 120 -9.05 10.16 13.85
CA GLU A 120 -9.92 9.74 14.97
C GLU A 120 -10.69 10.90 15.64
N ALA A 121 -10.37 12.15 15.30
CA ALA A 121 -10.99 13.32 15.92
C ALA A 121 -12.46 13.49 15.52
N GLU A 122 -13.34 13.62 16.52
CA GLU A 122 -14.78 13.81 16.31
C GLU A 122 -15.04 15.12 15.54
N GLY A 123 -15.42 14.99 14.26
CA GLY A 123 -15.77 16.12 13.40
C GLY A 123 -14.65 16.62 12.48
N ALA A 124 -13.50 15.94 12.41
CA ALA A 124 -12.46 16.27 11.45
C ALA A 124 -12.99 16.21 10.00
N ALA A 125 -12.89 17.34 9.29
CA ALA A 125 -13.38 17.50 7.92
C ALA A 125 -12.52 16.76 6.87
N CYS A 126 -11.51 16.02 7.31
CA CYS A 126 -10.49 15.36 6.49
C CYS A 126 -11.03 14.21 5.63
N CYS A 127 -12.16 13.63 6.05
CA CYS A 127 -12.94 12.73 5.24
C CYS A 127 -14.26 13.40 4.85
N GLY A 128 -14.33 13.84 3.60
CA GLY A 128 -15.53 14.44 3.03
C GLY A 128 -16.53 13.37 2.60
N VAL A 129 -17.82 13.61 2.80
CA VAL A 129 -18.88 12.78 2.21
C VAL A 129 -18.98 13.10 0.71
N VAL A 130 -18.91 12.08 -0.15
CA VAL A 130 -19.11 12.27 -1.59
C VAL A 130 -20.59 12.53 -1.88
N ASP A 131 -20.88 13.58 -2.63
CA ASP A 131 -22.25 13.97 -3.03
C ASP A 131 -23.00 12.89 -3.87
N THR A 132 -22.30 11.84 -4.31
CA THR A 132 -22.90 10.72 -5.05
C THR A 132 -23.10 9.51 -4.12
N PRO A 133 -24.33 9.24 -3.66
CA PRO A 133 -24.59 8.12 -2.78
C PRO A 133 -24.46 6.78 -3.52
N LEU A 134 -23.84 5.80 -2.85
CA LEU A 134 -23.79 4.40 -3.29
C LEU A 134 -25.19 3.75 -3.24
N LEU A 135 -25.95 4.12 -2.21
CA LEU A 135 -27.36 3.75 -2.05
C LEU A 135 -28.10 4.98 -1.53
N ALA A 136 -29.12 5.44 -2.25
CA ALA A 136 -30.02 6.48 -1.77
C ALA A 136 -31.46 6.05 -1.96
N LEU A 137 -32.05 5.57 -0.88
CA LEU A 137 -33.46 5.24 -0.82
C LEU A 137 -34.21 6.43 -0.22
N SER A 138 -35.27 6.85 -0.91
CA SER A 138 -36.24 7.83 -0.41
C SER A 138 -37.61 7.23 -0.11
N ALA A 139 -37.81 5.94 -0.42
CA ALA A 139 -38.98 5.10 -0.16
C ALA A 139 -38.62 3.64 -0.41
N TRP A 140 -39.01 2.73 0.48
CA TRP A 140 -38.80 1.29 0.28
C TRP A 140 -39.58 0.76 -0.93
N PRO A 141 -38.96 -0.08 -1.79
CA PRO A 141 -39.68 -0.73 -2.88
C PRO A 141 -40.75 -1.68 -2.32
N PRO A 142 -41.93 -1.76 -2.95
CA PRO A 142 -43.08 -2.47 -2.38
C PRO A 142 -42.91 -4.01 -2.35
N ASP A 143 -42.03 -4.57 -3.17
CA ASP A 143 -41.77 -6.01 -3.28
C ASP A 143 -40.35 -6.43 -2.89
N LEU A 144 -39.43 -5.50 -2.61
CA LEU A 144 -37.99 -5.70 -2.26
C LEU A 144 -37.15 -6.54 -3.25
N THR A 145 -37.74 -7.38 -4.09
CA THR A 145 -37.11 -8.38 -4.96
C THR A 145 -36.30 -7.85 -6.14
N ALA A 146 -36.15 -6.53 -6.30
CA ALA A 146 -35.47 -5.94 -7.45
C ALA A 146 -33.97 -5.74 -7.22
N ASP A 147 -33.62 -5.24 -6.04
CA ASP A 147 -32.24 -4.89 -5.66
C ASP A 147 -31.89 -5.39 -4.23
N TRP A 148 -32.84 -6.07 -3.57
CA TRP A 148 -32.63 -6.72 -2.27
C TRP A 148 -32.88 -8.21 -2.40
N SER A 149 -31.98 -8.99 -1.83
CA SER A 149 -32.10 -10.43 -1.68
C SER A 149 -32.56 -10.79 -0.26
N SER A 150 -33.28 -11.90 -0.14
CA SER A 150 -33.56 -12.49 1.17
C SER A 150 -32.31 -13.18 1.71
N SER A 151 -31.97 -12.93 2.98
CA SER A 151 -30.89 -13.68 3.65
C SER A 151 -31.19 -15.17 3.80
N ARG A 152 -32.44 -15.58 3.55
CA ARG A 152 -32.91 -16.98 3.52
C ARG A 152 -33.57 -17.28 2.16
N PRO A 153 -32.78 -17.36 1.08
CA PRO A 153 -33.32 -17.47 -0.28
C PRO A 153 -34.09 -18.78 -0.52
N ALA A 154 -33.89 -19.82 0.30
CA ALA A 154 -34.66 -21.05 0.23
C ALA A 154 -36.12 -20.88 0.68
N ASP A 155 -36.38 -19.93 1.59
CA ASP A 155 -37.69 -19.70 2.17
C ASP A 155 -38.45 -18.56 1.45
N ASP A 156 -37.74 -17.74 0.67
CA ASP A 156 -38.28 -16.60 -0.11
C ASP A 156 -39.04 -15.60 0.77
N ILE A 157 -38.47 -15.27 1.93
CA ILE A 157 -39.06 -14.41 2.96
C ILE A 157 -38.50 -12.99 2.84
N TYR A 158 -39.39 -12.00 2.77
CA TYR A 158 -39.05 -10.57 2.78
C TYR A 158 -39.86 -9.83 3.84
N PRO A 159 -39.31 -8.74 4.41
CA PRO A 159 -40.06 -7.87 5.31
C PRO A 159 -41.25 -7.25 4.57
N ARG A 160 -42.36 -7.04 5.28
CA ARG A 160 -43.49 -6.30 4.72
C ARG A 160 -43.16 -4.82 4.63
N VAL A 161 -43.38 -4.26 3.45
CA VAL A 161 -43.28 -2.83 3.19
C VAL A 161 -44.66 -2.19 3.20
N ASP A 162 -44.88 -1.17 4.04
CA ASP A 162 -46.08 -0.35 4.04
C ASP A 162 -45.73 1.13 4.25
N GLY A 163 -46.41 2.02 3.53
CA GLY A 163 -46.21 3.46 3.66
C GLY A 163 -44.75 3.93 3.50
N GLY A 164 -43.94 3.21 2.70
CA GLY A 164 -42.52 3.50 2.54
C GLY A 164 -41.69 3.12 3.77
N ARG A 165 -42.07 2.09 4.54
CA ARG A 165 -41.31 1.61 5.70
C ARG A 165 -41.27 0.10 5.71
N LEU A 166 -40.19 -0.48 6.24
CA LEU A 166 -40.21 -1.87 6.69
C LEU A 166 -40.98 -1.89 8.01
N VAL A 167 -42.15 -2.52 8.01
CA VAL A 167 -43.09 -2.46 9.16
C VAL A 167 -43.26 -3.80 9.88
N GLU A 168 -42.92 -4.91 9.23
CA GLU A 168 -43.07 -6.24 9.82
C GLU A 168 -42.00 -7.18 9.25
N PHE A 169 -41.31 -7.84 10.16
CA PHE A 169 -40.41 -8.94 9.90
C PHE A 169 -41.13 -10.23 10.34
N ASP A 170 -41.08 -11.29 9.52
CA ASP A 170 -41.48 -12.66 9.86
C ASP A 170 -41.07 -13.10 11.29
N ASP A 171 -41.94 -13.90 11.91
CA ASP A 171 -41.88 -14.40 13.30
C ASP A 171 -42.21 -15.91 13.26
N PRO A 172 -41.38 -16.79 13.86
CA PRO A 172 -40.61 -16.54 15.09
C PRO A 172 -39.10 -16.36 14.97
N GLU A 173 -38.53 -16.44 13.78
CA GLU A 173 -37.08 -16.42 13.61
C GLU A 173 -36.61 -15.13 12.94
N PRO A 174 -35.46 -14.58 13.34
CA PRO A 174 -34.91 -13.38 12.71
C PRO A 174 -34.50 -13.64 11.26
N PHE A 175 -34.69 -12.67 10.37
CA PHE A 175 -34.19 -12.74 9.00
C PHE A 175 -33.87 -11.33 8.49
N ALA A 176 -33.19 -11.23 7.36
CA ALA A 176 -32.74 -9.96 6.81
C ALA A 176 -33.09 -9.81 5.33
N ALA A 177 -33.34 -8.57 4.93
CA ALA A 177 -33.21 -8.14 3.54
C ALA A 177 -31.78 -7.63 3.35
N VAL A 178 -31.07 -8.19 2.38
CA VAL A 178 -29.66 -7.90 2.07
C VAL A 178 -29.60 -7.17 0.74
N TRP A 179 -28.93 -6.03 0.69
CA TRP A 179 -28.70 -5.30 -0.55
C TRP A 179 -27.86 -6.16 -1.48
N GLU A 180 -28.29 -6.34 -2.74
CA GLU A 180 -27.65 -7.27 -3.67
C GLU A 180 -26.21 -6.84 -4.04
N ASP A 181 -25.97 -5.53 -4.12
CA ASP A 181 -24.63 -5.02 -4.37
C ASP A 181 -23.82 -4.94 -3.07
N CYS A 182 -22.55 -5.31 -3.16
CA CYS A 182 -21.61 -5.07 -2.07
C CYS A 182 -21.34 -3.57 -1.96
N VAL A 183 -21.36 -3.04 -0.72
CA VAL A 183 -21.03 -1.63 -0.46
C VAL A 183 -19.52 -1.52 -0.30
N PRO A 184 -18.80 -0.78 -1.16
CA PRO A 184 -17.37 -0.54 -0.99
C PRO A 184 -17.14 0.31 0.28
N LEU A 185 -16.33 -0.20 1.21
CA LEU A 185 -16.11 0.43 2.52
C LEU A 185 -14.64 0.70 2.82
N ALA A 186 -13.71 0.12 2.06
CA ALA A 186 -12.27 0.21 2.37
C ALA A 186 -11.70 1.64 2.34
N LEU A 187 -12.38 2.57 1.66
CA LEU A 187 -12.07 4.01 1.62
C LEU A 187 -12.89 4.83 2.62
N GLY A 188 -13.71 4.18 3.44
CA GLY A 188 -14.66 4.80 4.34
C GLY A 188 -16.03 5.04 3.71
N ALA A 189 -17.04 5.13 4.56
CA ALA A 189 -18.41 5.43 4.17
C ALA A 189 -19.21 5.99 5.35
N SER A 190 -20.23 6.79 5.04
CA SER A 190 -21.26 7.21 5.98
C SER A 190 -22.59 6.54 5.64
N PHE A 191 -23.29 6.06 6.66
CA PHE A 191 -24.59 5.45 6.55
C PHE A 191 -25.61 6.20 7.41
N GLU A 192 -26.74 6.60 6.81
CA GLU A 192 -27.90 7.14 7.54
C GLU A 192 -29.09 6.19 7.39
N ALA A 193 -29.74 5.84 8.50
CA ALA A 193 -31.07 5.22 8.50
C ALA A 193 -31.95 5.73 9.63
N ARG A 194 -33.26 5.48 9.51
CA ARG A 194 -34.26 5.87 10.52
C ARG A 194 -34.92 4.67 11.15
N PHE A 195 -34.93 4.62 12.48
CA PHE A 195 -35.62 3.59 13.25
C PHE A 195 -36.78 4.19 14.04
N ARG A 196 -37.86 3.44 14.18
CA ARG A 196 -39.00 3.80 15.03
C ARG A 196 -39.42 2.61 15.90
N PRO A 197 -39.05 2.59 17.19
CA PRO A 197 -39.62 1.65 18.14
C PRO A 197 -41.08 2.02 18.42
N LEU A 198 -41.99 1.04 18.38
CA LEU A 198 -43.44 1.25 18.61
C LEU A 198 -43.84 1.14 20.09
N GLY A 199 -42.91 0.71 20.95
CA GLY A 199 -43.13 0.52 22.38
C GLY A 199 -43.37 -0.94 22.75
N PRO A 200 -43.38 -1.25 24.05
CA PRO A 200 -43.45 -2.64 24.54
C PRO A 200 -44.84 -3.27 24.47
N ASP A 201 -45.90 -2.47 24.33
CA ASP A 201 -47.28 -2.94 24.42
C ASP A 201 -47.70 -3.68 23.15
N GLY A 202 -47.69 -5.02 23.20
CA GLY A 202 -48.19 -5.88 22.12
C GLY A 202 -47.15 -6.35 21.11
N HIS A 203 -45.86 -6.05 21.35
CA HIS A 203 -44.75 -6.30 20.41
C HIS A 203 -43.65 -7.18 21.05
N GLY A 204 -44.01 -8.38 21.49
CA GLY A 204 -43.03 -9.39 21.94
C GLY A 204 -42.18 -9.03 23.17
N CYS A 205 -42.65 -8.09 24.01
CA CYS A 205 -41.94 -7.67 25.23
C CYS A 205 -42.51 -8.32 26.49
N GLU A 206 -41.65 -8.96 27.29
CA GLU A 206 -42.01 -9.59 28.56
C GLU A 206 -41.98 -8.61 29.75
N GLU A 207 -42.72 -8.94 30.82
CA GLU A 207 -42.58 -8.28 32.13
C GLU A 207 -41.14 -8.42 32.64
N GLY A 208 -40.35 -7.35 32.54
CA GLY A 208 -38.92 -7.35 32.86
C GLY A 208 -38.04 -6.67 31.80
N GLY A 209 -38.61 -6.18 30.70
CA GLY A 209 -37.90 -5.35 29.71
C GLY A 209 -37.11 -6.14 28.67
N ARG A 210 -37.29 -7.46 28.60
CA ARG A 210 -36.80 -8.28 27.49
C ARG A 210 -37.78 -8.15 26.33
N CYS A 211 -37.30 -7.65 25.21
CA CYS A 211 -38.06 -7.57 23.97
C CYS A 211 -37.42 -8.44 22.93
N GLU A 212 -38.26 -9.23 22.29
CA GLU A 212 -37.85 -10.12 21.21
C GLU A 212 -37.97 -9.43 19.84
N ASP A 213 -38.88 -8.49 19.70
CA ASP A 213 -39.08 -7.73 18.47
C ASP A 213 -38.00 -6.65 18.33
N PHE A 214 -37.40 -6.58 17.13
CA PHE A 214 -36.35 -5.63 16.81
C PHE A 214 -36.24 -5.40 15.31
N ALA A 215 -35.55 -4.31 14.96
CA ALA A 215 -34.94 -4.12 13.65
C ALA A 215 -33.49 -3.69 13.84
N ALA A 216 -32.62 -4.07 12.92
CA ALA A 216 -31.20 -3.81 12.98
C ALA A 216 -30.66 -3.41 11.61
N TRP A 217 -29.71 -2.48 11.61
CA TRP A 217 -28.78 -2.28 10.51
C TRP A 217 -27.58 -3.21 10.74
N VAL A 218 -27.14 -3.89 9.68
CA VAL A 218 -26.05 -4.87 9.74
C VAL A 218 -25.11 -4.66 8.55
N LEU A 219 -23.82 -4.57 8.81
CA LEU A 219 -22.78 -4.79 7.81
C LEU A 219 -22.26 -6.21 7.98
N SER A 220 -22.44 -7.02 6.94
CA SER A 220 -22.23 -8.46 6.98
C SER A 220 -21.20 -8.91 5.94
N PRO A 221 -20.30 -9.84 6.28
CA PRO A 221 -19.41 -10.49 5.31
C PRO A 221 -20.12 -11.63 4.56
N VAL A 222 -21.41 -11.89 4.82
CA VAL A 222 -22.19 -12.96 4.19
C VAL A 222 -23.57 -12.47 3.74
N GLU A 223 -24.06 -13.00 2.62
CA GLU A 223 -25.44 -12.73 2.14
C GLU A 223 -26.48 -13.62 2.84
N ALA A 224 -26.07 -14.81 3.30
CA ALA A 224 -26.97 -15.86 3.75
C ALA A 224 -26.90 -16.10 5.26
N GLN A 225 -28.06 -16.30 5.86
CA GLN A 225 -28.28 -16.55 7.28
C GLN A 225 -28.68 -18.01 7.52
N LEU A 226 -28.20 -18.59 8.62
CA LEU A 226 -28.67 -19.90 9.07
C LEU A 226 -30.06 -19.77 9.74
N ALA A 227 -30.95 -20.72 9.48
CA ALA A 227 -32.27 -20.75 10.11
C ALA A 227 -32.17 -20.69 11.64
N GLY A 228 -32.96 -19.79 12.25
CA GLY A 228 -32.99 -19.51 13.69
C GLY A 228 -31.79 -18.73 14.27
N ALA A 229 -30.73 -18.49 13.51
CA ALA A 229 -29.58 -17.67 13.93
C ALA A 229 -29.75 -16.22 13.47
N ARG A 230 -29.00 -15.27 14.05
CA ARG A 230 -28.86 -13.90 13.50
C ARG A 230 -27.95 -13.92 12.26
N LEU A 231 -28.03 -12.90 11.41
CA LEU A 231 -27.04 -12.67 10.36
C LEU A 231 -25.67 -12.39 11.00
N LEU A 232 -24.59 -12.93 10.41
CA LEU A 232 -23.24 -12.67 10.90
C LEU A 232 -22.90 -11.20 10.67
N ASP A 233 -22.49 -10.49 11.71
CA ASP A 233 -22.15 -9.07 11.64
C ASP A 233 -20.64 -8.83 11.78
N GLU A 234 -20.08 -7.94 10.95
CA GLU A 234 -18.86 -7.22 11.32
C GLU A 234 -19.21 -6.04 12.22
N VAL A 235 -20.36 -5.39 11.99
CA VAL A 235 -20.99 -4.46 12.93
C VAL A 235 -22.50 -4.46 12.72
N ALA A 236 -23.26 -4.37 13.82
CA ALA A 236 -24.69 -4.15 13.76
C ALA A 236 -25.18 -3.20 14.84
N VAL A 237 -26.20 -2.42 14.51
CA VAL A 237 -26.93 -1.58 15.46
C VAL A 237 -28.38 -2.06 15.50
N THR A 238 -28.78 -2.62 16.64
CA THR A 238 -30.09 -3.22 16.86
C THR A 238 -30.96 -2.30 17.71
N VAL A 239 -32.18 -1.99 17.27
CA VAL A 239 -33.18 -1.24 18.02
C VAL A 239 -34.38 -2.14 18.32
N PHE A 240 -34.59 -2.39 19.61
CA PHE A 240 -35.70 -3.20 20.11
C PHE A 240 -36.98 -2.40 20.26
N ALA A 241 -38.13 -3.08 20.29
CA ALA A 241 -39.45 -2.46 20.39
C ALA A 241 -39.62 -1.55 21.63
N ASN A 242 -38.94 -1.86 22.74
CA ASN A 242 -38.90 -1.00 23.94
C ASN A 242 -37.91 0.17 23.85
N GLY A 243 -37.32 0.44 22.68
CA GLY A 243 -36.32 1.48 22.49
C GLY A 243 -34.98 1.22 23.15
N ARG A 244 -34.69 -0.02 23.57
CA ARG A 244 -33.31 -0.42 23.86
C ARG A 244 -32.53 -0.45 22.54
N LEU A 245 -31.35 0.13 22.55
CA LEU A 245 -30.36 0.04 21.48
C LEU A 245 -29.23 -0.89 21.94
N GLU A 246 -28.75 -1.73 21.04
CA GLU A 246 -27.55 -2.56 21.23
C GLU A 246 -26.63 -2.43 20.00
N VAL A 247 -25.33 -2.29 20.24
CA VAL A 247 -24.31 -2.35 19.19
C VAL A 247 -23.52 -3.64 19.35
N THR A 248 -23.43 -4.41 18.26
CA THR A 248 -22.60 -5.62 18.19
C THR A 248 -21.48 -5.45 17.18
N GLN A 249 -20.38 -6.15 17.42
CA GLN A 249 -19.27 -6.27 16.49
C GLN A 249 -18.76 -7.71 16.55
N ALA A 250 -18.61 -8.38 15.39
CA ALA A 250 -18.25 -9.79 15.32
C ALA A 250 -19.14 -10.70 16.21
N GLY A 251 -20.42 -10.34 16.39
CA GLY A 251 -21.38 -11.05 17.23
C GLY A 251 -21.32 -10.76 18.74
N ASP A 252 -20.34 -9.99 19.22
CA ASP A 252 -20.23 -9.59 20.63
C ASP A 252 -20.98 -8.28 20.89
N VAL A 253 -21.78 -8.21 21.96
CA VAL A 253 -22.47 -6.97 22.37
C VAL A 253 -21.49 -6.04 23.07
N LEU A 254 -21.19 -4.90 22.44
CA LEU A 254 -20.20 -3.94 22.92
C LEU A 254 -20.82 -2.73 23.63
N ALA A 255 -22.03 -2.33 23.23
CA ALA A 255 -22.77 -1.25 23.88
C ALA A 255 -24.27 -1.57 23.96
N SER A 256 -24.91 -1.07 25.02
CA SER A 256 -26.36 -1.15 25.21
C SER A 256 -26.86 0.08 25.96
N GLU A 257 -27.85 0.76 25.41
CA GLU A 257 -28.43 1.98 25.99
C GLU A 257 -29.95 1.99 25.83
N ALA A 258 -30.67 2.72 26.70
CA ALA A 258 -32.10 2.94 26.54
C ALA A 258 -32.35 4.31 25.89
N LEU A 259 -33.04 4.34 24.75
CA LEU A 259 -33.40 5.56 24.05
C LEU A 259 -34.52 6.30 24.80
N GLU A 260 -34.16 7.04 25.85
CA GLU A 260 -35.09 7.83 26.65
C GLU A 260 -35.05 9.32 26.27
N PRO A 261 -36.21 10.00 26.24
CA PRO A 261 -37.55 9.44 26.41
C PRO A 261 -38.00 8.66 25.17
N LEU A 262 -38.72 7.55 25.39
CA LEU A 262 -39.55 6.84 24.40
C LEU A 262 -40.71 7.75 23.92
N ALA A 263 -40.37 8.90 23.36
CA ALA A 263 -41.34 9.82 22.82
C ALA A 263 -41.58 9.42 21.37
N VAL A 264 -42.75 8.85 21.09
CA VAL A 264 -43.29 8.56 19.74
C VAL A 264 -42.60 9.44 18.67
N GLY A 265 -41.67 8.85 17.93
CA GLY A 265 -40.74 9.60 17.08
C GLY A 265 -39.76 8.69 16.37
N ASP A 266 -39.17 9.20 15.29
CA ASP A 266 -38.08 8.52 14.58
C ASP A 266 -36.75 8.86 15.26
N TYR A 267 -35.83 7.92 15.25
CA TYR A 267 -34.42 8.13 15.59
C TYR A 267 -33.62 8.04 14.29
N VAL A 268 -32.75 9.02 14.07
CA VAL A 268 -31.80 9.02 12.95
C VAL A 268 -30.53 8.41 13.49
N MET A 269 -30.11 7.30 12.90
CA MET A 269 -28.85 6.65 13.19
C MET A 269 -27.89 6.97 12.06
N THR A 270 -26.73 7.50 12.42
CA THR A 270 -25.60 7.70 11.52
C THR A 270 -24.48 6.77 11.94
N ALA A 271 -23.97 5.97 11.03
CA ALA A 271 -22.76 5.19 11.23
C ALA A 271 -21.69 5.66 10.25
N THR A 272 -20.55 6.11 10.78
CA THR A 272 -19.41 6.57 10.00
C THR A 272 -18.29 5.54 10.12
N LEU A 273 -17.79 5.09 8.98
CA LEU A 273 -16.63 4.22 8.87
C LEU A 273 -15.49 5.04 8.29
N THR A 274 -14.46 5.30 9.09
CA THR A 274 -13.28 6.08 8.67
C THR A 274 -12.06 5.16 8.61
N PRO A 275 -11.25 5.18 7.53
CA PRO A 275 -9.97 4.49 7.52
C PRO A 275 -9.13 4.90 8.74
N THR A 276 -8.58 3.92 9.44
CA THR A 276 -7.73 4.16 10.62
C THR A 276 -6.61 3.12 10.72
N VAL A 277 -5.73 3.35 11.68
CA VAL A 277 -4.70 2.43 12.12
C VAL A 277 -5.13 1.76 13.42
N ARG A 278 -5.08 0.43 13.46
CA ARG A 278 -5.29 -0.32 14.71
C ARG A 278 -4.08 -0.22 15.61
N MET A 279 -4.30 -0.46 16.91
CA MET A 279 -3.26 -0.57 17.93
C MET A 279 -2.14 -1.59 17.63
N ASP A 280 -2.34 -2.50 16.68
CA ASP A 280 -1.35 -3.48 16.23
C ASP A 280 -0.68 -3.11 14.89
N GLY A 281 -0.83 -1.86 14.44
CA GLY A 281 -0.25 -1.32 13.22
C GLY A 281 -0.90 -1.85 11.94
N ARG A 282 -2.07 -2.49 12.02
CA ARG A 282 -2.82 -2.93 10.82
C ARG A 282 -3.87 -1.89 10.44
N ALA A 283 -4.00 -1.64 9.14
CA ALA A 283 -5.07 -0.80 8.62
C ALA A 283 -6.46 -1.41 8.92
N GLY A 284 -7.40 -0.55 9.29
CA GLY A 284 -8.77 -0.91 9.60
C GLY A 284 -9.76 0.21 9.28
N LEU A 285 -11.01 -0.01 9.63
CA LEU A 285 -12.07 1.00 9.55
C LEU A 285 -12.58 1.28 10.95
N GLN A 286 -12.31 2.48 11.47
CA GLN A 286 -12.89 2.98 12.70
C GLN A 286 -14.38 3.13 12.52
N VAL A 287 -15.18 2.55 13.41
CA VAL A 287 -16.64 2.68 13.35
C VAL A 287 -17.08 3.62 14.46
N ALA A 288 -17.80 4.66 14.08
CA ALA A 288 -18.50 5.56 14.99
C ALA A 288 -20.00 5.50 14.71
N VAL A 289 -20.83 5.43 15.75
CA VAL A 289 -22.29 5.39 15.67
C VAL A 289 -22.84 6.53 16.50
N GLU A 290 -23.61 7.39 15.85
CA GLU A 290 -24.36 8.47 16.49
C GLU A 290 -25.86 8.23 16.28
N VAL A 291 -26.66 8.45 17.33
CA VAL A 291 -28.12 8.40 17.24
C VAL A 291 -28.72 9.69 17.77
N VAL A 292 -29.53 10.33 16.93
CA VAL A 292 -30.20 11.60 17.25
C VAL A 292 -31.72 11.42 17.14
N SER A 293 -32.46 12.04 18.05
CA SER A 293 -33.92 12.11 17.92
C SER A 293 -34.29 12.94 16.68
N SER A 294 -35.28 12.51 15.89
CA SER A 294 -35.75 13.26 14.71
C SER A 294 -36.31 14.66 15.02
N ARG A 295 -36.51 14.99 16.30
CA ARG A 295 -36.91 16.33 16.77
C ARG A 295 -35.73 17.30 16.84
N GLY A 296 -34.51 16.83 16.59
CA GLY A 296 -33.26 17.57 16.75
C GLY A 296 -32.81 17.64 18.21
N GLY A 297 -31.56 18.03 18.42
CA GLY A 297 -30.93 18.12 19.73
C GLY A 297 -29.52 17.51 19.72
N ALA A 298 -28.92 17.40 20.90
CA ALA A 298 -27.71 16.60 21.09
C ALA A 298 -28.01 15.11 20.83
N PRO A 299 -27.00 14.32 20.44
CA PRO A 299 -27.16 12.89 20.31
C PRO A 299 -27.63 12.25 21.62
N VAL A 300 -28.50 11.25 21.48
CA VAL A 300 -29.00 10.45 22.60
C VAL A 300 -28.14 9.21 22.85
N PHE A 301 -27.27 8.88 21.90
CA PHE A 301 -26.30 7.81 22.00
C PHE A 301 -25.14 8.11 21.04
N GLU A 302 -23.92 7.92 21.54
CA GLU A 302 -22.66 8.00 20.80
C GLU A 302 -21.83 6.79 21.20
N TRP A 303 -21.20 6.16 20.21
CA TRP A 303 -20.35 5.02 20.43
C TRP A 303 -19.26 4.95 19.37
N VAL A 304 -18.04 4.69 19.83
CA VAL A 304 -16.88 4.46 18.99
C VAL A 304 -16.38 3.05 19.29
N GLY A 305 -16.34 2.21 18.25
CA GLY A 305 -15.97 0.80 18.34
C GLY A 305 -14.48 0.54 18.22
N ALA A 306 -14.08 -0.74 18.22
CA ALA A 306 -12.76 -1.11 17.73
C ALA A 306 -12.76 -1.07 16.18
N PRO A 307 -11.63 -0.82 15.51
CA PRO A 307 -11.62 -0.81 14.06
C PRO A 307 -11.86 -2.21 13.47
N ILE A 308 -12.66 -2.28 12.41
CA ILE A 308 -12.87 -3.47 11.58
C ILE A 308 -11.59 -3.74 10.78
N GLU A 309 -11.09 -4.97 10.77
CA GLU A 309 -9.92 -5.32 9.96
C GLU A 309 -10.27 -5.31 8.47
N LEU A 310 -9.44 -4.67 7.63
CA LEU A 310 -9.67 -4.69 6.17
C LEU A 310 -9.68 -6.11 5.59
N ALA A 311 -8.99 -7.06 6.24
CA ALA A 311 -9.00 -8.47 5.86
C ALA A 311 -10.37 -9.15 6.04
N ASN A 312 -11.29 -8.56 6.81
CA ASN A 312 -12.65 -9.05 6.99
C ASN A 312 -13.61 -8.57 5.89
N LEU A 313 -13.18 -7.64 5.03
CA LEU A 313 -13.99 -7.15 3.92
C LEU A 313 -14.03 -8.18 2.77
N ILE A 314 -15.14 -8.20 2.04
CA ILE A 314 -15.35 -9.03 0.85
C ILE A 314 -14.72 -8.34 -0.36
N ASP A 315 -13.99 -9.10 -1.18
CA ASP A 315 -13.26 -8.62 -2.36
C ASP A 315 -13.45 -9.54 -3.59
N ASP A 316 -14.49 -10.37 -3.61
CA ASP A 316 -14.68 -11.39 -4.64
C ASP A 316 -15.41 -10.89 -5.91
N ALA A 317 -15.28 -11.68 -6.98
CA ALA A 317 -15.66 -11.32 -8.34
C ALA A 317 -17.17 -11.10 -8.60
N LEU A 318 -18.02 -11.22 -7.57
CA LEU A 318 -19.47 -11.09 -7.68
C LEU A 318 -20.07 -9.84 -6.99
N GLY A 319 -19.33 -9.11 -6.15
CA GLY A 319 -19.85 -7.91 -5.49
C GLY A 319 -18.89 -6.72 -5.51
N CYS A 320 -17.81 -6.77 -4.73
CA CYS A 320 -16.88 -5.66 -4.52
C CYS A 320 -15.62 -5.82 -5.38
N ARG A 321 -15.75 -5.60 -6.71
CA ARG A 321 -14.68 -5.92 -7.69
C ARG A 321 -13.43 -5.04 -7.65
N GLN A 322 -13.50 -3.85 -7.08
CA GLN A 322 -12.41 -2.86 -7.12
C GLN A 322 -12.02 -2.41 -5.71
N VAL A 323 -13.02 -2.16 -4.86
CA VAL A 323 -12.82 -1.72 -3.48
C VAL A 323 -13.47 -2.74 -2.54
N PRO A 324 -12.73 -3.35 -1.60
CA PRO A 324 -13.28 -4.28 -0.63
C PRO A 324 -14.42 -3.65 0.19
N GLY A 325 -15.41 -4.46 0.56
CA GLY A 325 -16.61 -3.96 1.19
C GLY A 325 -17.41 -5.01 1.96
N LEU A 326 -18.62 -4.65 2.37
CA LEU A 326 -19.53 -5.55 3.09
C LEU A 326 -20.94 -5.47 2.50
N PHE A 327 -21.74 -6.50 2.74
CA PHE A 327 -23.16 -6.45 2.44
C PHE A 327 -23.87 -5.59 3.46
N LEU A 328 -24.67 -4.64 2.97
CA LEU A 328 -25.62 -3.90 3.78
C LEU A 328 -26.90 -4.73 3.95
N ALA A 329 -27.34 -4.93 5.19
CA ALA A 329 -28.58 -5.62 5.46
C ALA A 329 -29.43 -4.90 6.52
N PHE A 330 -30.75 -5.08 6.40
CA PHE A 330 -31.69 -4.78 7.47
C PHE A 330 -32.28 -6.09 7.98
N GLU A 331 -31.92 -6.43 9.20
CA GLU A 331 -32.38 -7.63 9.90
C GLU A 331 -33.51 -7.26 10.87
N GLY A 332 -34.48 -8.14 11.08
CA GLY A 332 -35.47 -7.92 12.12
C GLY A 332 -36.24 -9.18 12.49
N ARG A 333 -37.13 -9.00 13.45
CA ARG A 333 -38.11 -9.98 13.91
C ARG A 333 -39.35 -9.26 14.45
N GLY A 334 -40.54 -9.73 14.08
CA GLY A 334 -41.80 -9.18 14.55
C GLY A 334 -42.12 -7.81 13.96
N ASP A 335 -43.04 -7.08 14.58
CA ASP A 335 -43.59 -5.81 14.09
C ASP A 335 -43.36 -4.62 15.04
N GLY A 336 -42.52 -4.79 16.07
CA GLY A 336 -42.28 -3.79 17.11
C GLY A 336 -41.34 -2.64 16.77
N THR A 337 -40.54 -2.74 15.70
CA THR A 337 -39.61 -1.69 15.26
C THR A 337 -39.68 -1.50 13.74
N GLU A 338 -39.95 -0.28 13.29
CA GLU A 338 -40.01 0.05 11.86
C GLU A 338 -38.70 0.68 11.35
N VAL A 339 -38.35 0.42 10.09
CA VAL A 339 -37.24 1.11 9.38
C VAL A 339 -37.80 2.09 8.34
N GLY A 340 -37.35 3.34 8.40
CA GLY A 340 -37.85 4.45 7.59
C GLY A 340 -37.27 4.54 6.17
N GLU A 341 -37.87 5.42 5.35
CA GLU A 341 -37.58 5.57 3.92
C GLU A 341 -36.29 6.31 3.54
N ARG A 342 -35.56 6.92 4.49
CA ARG A 342 -34.32 7.67 4.24
C ARG A 342 -33.12 6.82 4.59
N VAL A 343 -32.79 5.88 3.71
CA VAL A 343 -31.57 5.09 3.81
C VAL A 343 -30.56 5.70 2.85
N ARG A 344 -29.42 6.13 3.37
CA ARG A 344 -28.32 6.64 2.55
C ARG A 344 -27.04 5.94 2.91
N VAL A 345 -26.27 5.60 1.89
CA VAL A 345 -24.89 5.21 1.98
C VAL A 345 -24.14 6.17 1.08
N GLU A 346 -23.25 6.95 1.64
CA GLU A 346 -22.40 7.89 0.92
C GLU A 346 -20.95 7.48 1.17
N PRO A 347 -20.13 7.29 0.11
CA PRO A 347 -18.72 7.00 0.33
C PRO A 347 -18.06 8.20 1.00
N LEU A 348 -16.98 7.94 1.74
CA LEU A 348 -16.08 8.99 2.16
C LEU A 348 -14.96 9.14 1.14
N GLU A 349 -14.53 10.37 0.93
CA GLU A 349 -13.28 10.71 0.25
C GLU A 349 -12.20 10.79 1.31
N CYS A 350 -11.60 9.65 1.63
CA CYS A 350 -10.45 9.55 2.52
C CYS A 350 -9.22 9.10 1.75
N VAL A 351 -8.05 9.58 2.15
CA VAL A 351 -6.78 8.97 1.77
C VAL A 351 -6.58 7.73 2.65
N ASN A 352 -6.47 6.55 2.04
CA ASN A 352 -6.07 5.33 2.74
C ASN A 352 -4.79 4.77 2.11
N PRO A 353 -3.61 5.04 2.70
CA PRO A 353 -2.32 4.62 2.17
C PRO A 353 -2.16 3.11 1.97
N SER A 354 -3.02 2.28 2.57
CA SER A 354 -2.99 0.83 2.43
C SER A 354 -3.92 0.29 1.31
N GLN A 355 -4.64 1.17 0.61
CA GLN A 355 -5.49 0.76 -0.51
C GLN A 355 -4.73 0.78 -1.82
N PHE A 356 -4.70 -0.38 -2.46
CA PHE A 356 -4.11 -0.60 -3.76
C PHE A 356 -5.07 -1.39 -4.63
N GLU A 357 -5.33 -0.89 -5.82
CA GLU A 357 -6.17 -1.52 -6.83
C GLU A 357 -5.30 -2.10 -7.94
N GLN A 358 -5.60 -3.34 -8.35
CA GLN A 358 -5.00 -3.89 -9.56
C GLN A 358 -5.56 -3.19 -10.78
N THR A 359 -4.68 -2.61 -11.59
CA THR A 359 -5.09 -1.82 -12.73
C THR A 359 -5.60 -2.70 -13.88
N LEU A 360 -6.76 -2.32 -14.44
CA LEU A 360 -7.35 -2.95 -15.65
C LEU A 360 -6.69 -2.51 -16.97
N ARG A 361 -5.96 -1.39 -16.94
CA ARG A 361 -5.15 -0.80 -18.01
C ARG A 361 -3.68 -1.17 -17.87
N PRO A 362 -3.12 -2.08 -18.68
CA PRO A 362 -1.71 -2.41 -18.60
C PRO A 362 -0.84 -1.24 -19.06
N LEU A 363 0.45 -1.27 -18.70
CA LEU A 363 1.50 -0.34 -19.17
C LEU A 363 1.75 -0.42 -20.70
N THR A 364 0.98 -1.23 -21.41
CA THR A 364 1.10 -1.54 -22.83
C THR A 364 -0.31 -1.55 -23.44
N ALA A 365 -0.43 -1.31 -24.75
CA ALA A 365 -1.72 -1.38 -25.44
C ALA A 365 -2.17 -2.86 -25.59
N GLY A 366 -2.79 -3.45 -24.56
CA GLY A 366 -3.24 -4.85 -24.57
C GLY A 366 -4.24 -5.21 -23.47
N GLU A 367 -4.90 -6.38 -23.56
CA GLU A 367 -5.98 -6.82 -22.66
C GLU A 367 -5.51 -7.71 -21.48
N VAL A 368 -4.21 -7.75 -21.15
CA VAL A 368 -3.69 -8.62 -20.07
C VAL A 368 -3.40 -7.80 -18.82
N ALA A 369 -4.01 -8.18 -17.70
CA ALA A 369 -3.73 -7.59 -16.39
C ALA A 369 -2.31 -7.96 -15.92
N GLY A 370 -1.41 -6.98 -15.94
CA GLY A 370 0.02 -7.14 -15.64
C GLY A 370 0.88 -7.02 -16.89
N ALA A 371 1.92 -6.19 -16.81
CA ALA A 371 2.90 -6.05 -17.87
C ALA A 371 3.97 -7.13 -17.68
N GLU A 372 3.85 -8.24 -18.39
CA GLU A 372 4.97 -9.19 -18.49
C GLU A 372 6.17 -8.46 -19.10
N THR A 373 7.39 -8.79 -18.69
CA THR A 373 8.63 -8.17 -19.20
C THR A 373 8.71 -8.24 -20.72
N ALA A 374 8.22 -9.34 -21.31
CA ALA A 374 8.06 -9.52 -22.75
C ALA A 374 7.11 -8.49 -23.40
N SER A 375 6.06 -8.04 -22.69
CA SER A 375 5.12 -7.04 -23.20
C SER A 375 5.70 -5.63 -23.25
N LEU A 376 6.71 -5.35 -22.44
CA LEU A 376 7.47 -4.08 -22.41
C LEU A 376 8.68 -4.12 -23.35
N GLY A 377 8.78 -5.17 -24.17
CA GLY A 377 9.86 -5.35 -25.13
C GLY A 377 11.19 -5.77 -24.51
N PHE A 378 11.32 -5.97 -23.19
CA PHE A 378 12.62 -6.31 -22.55
C PHE A 378 13.29 -7.58 -23.10
N GLU A 379 12.65 -8.36 -23.97
CA GLU A 379 13.27 -9.47 -24.68
C GLU A 379 13.84 -9.05 -26.05
N PRO A 380 15.01 -9.58 -26.47
CA PRO A 380 15.54 -9.29 -27.79
C PRO A 380 14.59 -9.79 -28.92
N PRO A 381 14.45 -9.06 -30.04
CA PRO A 381 13.53 -9.44 -31.12
C PRO A 381 13.81 -10.85 -31.68
N PRO A 382 12.78 -11.64 -32.00
CA PRO A 382 12.96 -12.98 -32.55
C PRO A 382 13.69 -12.94 -33.90
N GLY A 383 14.89 -13.52 -33.96
CA GLY A 383 15.67 -13.68 -35.19
C GLY A 383 17.00 -12.90 -35.26
N THR A 384 17.36 -12.15 -34.23
CA THR A 384 18.64 -11.40 -34.12
C THR A 384 19.88 -12.30 -33.96
N GLY A 385 19.70 -13.59 -33.64
CA GLY A 385 20.75 -14.61 -33.71
C GLY A 385 21.86 -14.52 -32.66
N THR A 386 21.74 -13.63 -31.66
CA THR A 386 22.71 -13.49 -30.57
C THR A 386 22.41 -14.40 -29.37
N GLY A 387 21.13 -14.76 -29.15
CA GLY A 387 20.71 -15.74 -28.13
C GLY A 387 21.00 -15.36 -26.67
N ILE A 388 21.27 -14.08 -26.39
CA ILE A 388 21.60 -13.56 -25.05
C ILE A 388 20.60 -12.42 -24.77
N SER A 389 19.73 -12.56 -23.75
CA SER A 389 18.88 -11.45 -23.29
C SER A 389 19.75 -10.35 -22.69
N TRP A 390 19.22 -9.12 -22.62
CA TRP A 390 19.91 -8.08 -21.87
C TRP A 390 19.84 -8.30 -20.37
N ALA A 391 18.78 -8.97 -19.90
CA ALA A 391 18.56 -9.42 -18.54
C ALA A 391 17.97 -10.83 -18.64
N ASP A 392 18.80 -11.85 -18.45
CA ASP A 392 18.43 -13.27 -18.51
C ASP A 392 17.92 -13.78 -17.14
N GLU A 393 18.37 -13.18 -16.03
CA GLU A 393 18.16 -13.74 -14.69
C GLU A 393 17.24 -12.88 -13.81
N ALA A 394 17.40 -11.55 -13.81
CA ALA A 394 16.53 -10.69 -13.01
C ALA A 394 16.37 -9.27 -13.58
N ILE A 395 15.20 -8.69 -13.31
CA ILE A 395 14.87 -7.27 -13.47
C ILE A 395 14.40 -6.77 -12.10
N ARG A 396 14.87 -5.59 -11.68
CA ARG A 396 14.66 -5.01 -10.34
C ARG A 396 14.52 -3.48 -10.40
N ALA A 397 14.24 -2.86 -9.24
CA ALA A 397 14.21 -1.41 -9.02
C ALA A 397 13.65 -0.62 -10.23
N PRO A 398 12.35 -0.76 -10.52
CA PRO A 398 11.73 0.04 -11.55
C PRO A 398 11.69 1.51 -11.14
N THR A 399 11.65 2.40 -12.13
CA THR A 399 11.26 3.80 -11.97
C THR A 399 10.25 4.18 -13.03
N LEU A 400 9.38 5.14 -12.73
CA LEU A 400 8.23 5.49 -13.52
C LEU A 400 8.05 7.01 -13.56
N LEU A 401 7.75 7.56 -14.73
CA LEU A 401 7.36 8.96 -14.90
C LEU A 401 6.13 9.05 -15.81
N GLY A 402 5.07 9.69 -15.33
CA GLY A 402 3.88 9.97 -16.14
C GLY A 402 4.16 11.15 -17.09
N THR A 403 3.90 10.96 -18.38
CA THR A 403 4.16 11.97 -19.42
C THR A 403 2.93 12.09 -20.32
N GLY A 404 2.51 13.29 -20.71
CA GLY A 404 1.44 13.46 -21.69
C GLY A 404 0.58 14.71 -21.51
N GLU A 405 -0.18 15.06 -22.56
CA GLU A 405 -1.31 15.98 -22.43
C GLU A 405 -2.51 15.24 -21.80
N PRO A 406 -3.41 15.94 -21.09
CA PRO A 406 -4.62 15.34 -20.53
C PRO A 406 -5.41 14.53 -21.57
N GLY A 407 -5.60 13.24 -21.30
CA GLY A 407 -6.23 12.25 -22.18
C GLY A 407 -5.25 11.38 -22.98
N SER A 408 -3.95 11.42 -22.66
CA SER A 408 -2.94 10.50 -23.17
C SER A 408 -2.18 9.85 -22.02
N GLU A 409 -2.57 8.63 -21.66
CA GLU A 409 -1.86 7.82 -20.66
C GLU A 409 -0.54 7.33 -21.26
N GLN A 410 0.54 8.12 -21.14
CA GLN A 410 1.90 7.68 -21.46
C GLN A 410 2.75 7.64 -20.20
N TRP A 411 3.57 6.59 -20.12
CA TRP A 411 4.41 6.31 -18.98
C TRP A 411 5.82 6.00 -19.48
N HIS A 412 6.81 6.61 -18.85
CA HIS A 412 8.22 6.33 -19.05
C HIS A 412 8.68 5.37 -17.96
N VAL A 413 9.24 4.22 -18.33
CA VAL A 413 9.75 3.22 -17.38
C VAL A 413 11.22 2.91 -17.64
N MET A 414 12.02 2.85 -16.58
CA MET A 414 13.35 2.24 -16.59
C MET A 414 13.45 1.19 -15.49
N VAL A 415 14.36 0.25 -15.66
CA VAL A 415 14.60 -0.84 -14.70
C VAL A 415 16.08 -1.20 -14.69
N GLU A 416 16.59 -1.70 -13.57
CA GLU A 416 17.88 -2.39 -13.57
C GLU A 416 17.70 -3.88 -13.95
N GLY A 417 18.73 -4.48 -14.52
CA GLY A 417 18.71 -5.90 -14.88
C GLY A 417 20.07 -6.56 -14.86
N THR A 418 20.05 -7.88 -14.68
CA THR A 418 21.24 -8.74 -14.65
C THR A 418 21.04 -10.06 -15.39
N ASN A 419 22.17 -10.62 -15.86
CA ASN A 419 22.27 -11.92 -16.52
C ASN A 419 22.79 -13.02 -15.57
N ASP A 420 23.10 -12.68 -14.32
CA ASP A 420 23.46 -13.65 -13.30
C ASP A 420 22.34 -13.80 -12.28
N GLN A 421 22.29 -14.98 -11.66
CA GLN A 421 21.44 -15.21 -10.51
C GLN A 421 21.81 -14.18 -9.45
N PRO A 422 20.86 -13.33 -9.03
CA PRO A 422 21.18 -12.34 -8.04
C PRO A 422 21.82 -13.00 -6.80
N GLU A 423 21.35 -14.20 -6.39
CA GLU A 423 21.80 -14.97 -5.21
C GLU A 423 23.33 -15.11 -5.08
N LEU A 424 24.03 -14.91 -6.19
CA LEU A 424 25.47 -14.96 -6.29
C LEU A 424 26.19 -13.75 -5.66
N GLU A 425 25.54 -12.59 -5.49
CA GLU A 425 26.15 -11.37 -4.88
C GLU A 425 26.76 -11.65 -3.50
N LEU A 426 26.25 -12.64 -2.76
CA LEU A 426 26.82 -13.06 -1.48
C LEU A 426 28.23 -13.68 -1.59
N SER A 427 28.66 -14.02 -2.79
CA SER A 427 29.83 -14.88 -3.03
C SER A 427 30.72 -14.43 -4.19
N VAL A 428 30.16 -13.72 -5.17
CA VAL A 428 30.84 -13.22 -6.36
C VAL A 428 30.16 -11.95 -6.84
N ARG A 429 30.93 -11.07 -7.48
CA ARG A 429 30.41 -9.85 -8.07
C ARG A 429 29.40 -10.15 -9.18
N VAL A 430 28.20 -9.60 -9.04
CA VAL A 430 27.16 -9.58 -10.08
C VAL A 430 27.10 -8.20 -10.71
N GLY A 431 27.13 -8.16 -12.05
CA GLY A 431 27.01 -6.91 -12.79
C GLY A 431 25.55 -6.55 -13.09
N TYR A 432 25.24 -5.27 -12.98
CA TYR A 432 23.94 -4.70 -13.36
C TYR A 432 24.10 -3.64 -14.45
N ALA A 433 23.05 -3.51 -15.27
CA ALA A 433 22.89 -2.45 -16.24
C ALA A 433 21.46 -1.90 -16.14
N ILE A 434 21.26 -0.66 -16.59
CA ILE A 434 19.94 -0.03 -16.62
C ILE A 434 19.38 -0.12 -18.05
N GLY A 435 18.17 -0.64 -18.14
CA GLY A 435 17.41 -0.78 -19.37
C GLY A 435 16.17 0.11 -19.37
N HIS A 436 15.71 0.51 -20.55
CA HIS A 436 14.49 1.29 -20.75
C HIS A 436 13.84 0.95 -22.10
N ALA A 437 12.58 1.34 -22.32
CA ALA A 437 11.82 1.01 -23.53
C ALA A 437 11.34 2.26 -24.32
N PHE A 438 12.26 3.01 -24.94
CA PHE A 438 11.94 4.19 -25.78
C PHE A 438 12.19 3.91 -27.27
N GLU A 439 11.32 4.43 -28.16
CA GLU A 439 11.62 4.56 -29.59
C GLU A 439 12.12 5.99 -29.94
N ASP A 440 11.49 7.01 -29.37
CA ASP A 440 11.80 8.46 -29.42
C ASP A 440 11.05 9.16 -28.26
N VAL A 441 11.31 10.45 -27.98
CA VAL A 441 10.70 11.25 -26.87
C VAL A 441 9.17 11.23 -26.82
N ASP A 442 8.51 10.82 -27.92
CA ASP A 442 7.05 10.82 -28.08
C ASP A 442 6.43 9.41 -28.30
N ARG A 443 7.20 8.31 -28.25
CA ARG A 443 6.70 6.94 -28.56
C ARG A 443 7.24 5.85 -27.63
N TRP A 444 6.30 5.22 -26.94
CA TRP A 444 6.48 4.11 -25.99
C TRP A 444 6.22 2.75 -26.65
N ASN A 445 7.01 1.73 -26.28
CA ASN A 445 6.77 0.31 -26.56
C ASN A 445 6.52 -0.06 -28.03
N THR A 446 7.51 0.18 -28.90
CA THR A 446 7.59 -0.57 -30.16
C THR A 446 8.36 -1.86 -29.90
N ASP A 447 7.96 -2.95 -30.56
CA ASP A 447 8.43 -4.34 -30.34
C ASP A 447 9.96 -4.57 -30.56
N GLU A 448 10.81 -3.54 -30.55
CA GLU A 448 12.22 -3.60 -30.95
C GLU A 448 13.19 -3.02 -29.88
N TRP A 449 13.83 -3.91 -29.10
CA TRP A 449 15.06 -3.58 -28.38
C TRP A 449 16.25 -3.57 -29.35
N SER A 450 16.86 -2.40 -29.57
CA SER A 450 17.93 -2.28 -30.57
C SER A 450 19.19 -3.05 -30.15
N ASP A 451 19.71 -3.87 -31.07
CA ASP A 451 20.91 -4.67 -30.87
C ASP A 451 22.18 -3.83 -31.12
N SER A 452 22.88 -3.48 -30.05
CA SER A 452 24.32 -3.14 -30.06
C SER A 452 24.83 -2.00 -30.98
N SER A 453 23.97 -1.24 -31.66
CA SER A 453 24.43 -0.11 -32.51
C SER A 453 23.49 1.09 -32.63
N GLY A 454 22.39 1.15 -31.86
CA GLY A 454 21.39 2.24 -31.93
C GLY A 454 21.13 3.08 -30.67
N VAL A 455 21.48 2.54 -29.48
CA VAL A 455 21.44 3.11 -28.10
C VAL A 455 20.06 3.47 -27.49
N PRO A 456 19.88 3.49 -26.15
CA PRO A 456 20.76 3.09 -25.02
C PRO A 456 20.31 1.98 -24.04
N ARG A 457 21.33 1.31 -23.51
CA ARG A 457 21.40 0.74 -22.15
C ARG A 457 22.40 1.61 -21.37
N LEU A 458 22.19 1.85 -20.09
CA LEU A 458 23.24 2.38 -19.23
C LEU A 458 24.16 1.24 -18.81
N GLY A 459 25.40 1.26 -19.31
CA GLY A 459 26.37 0.19 -19.11
C GLY A 459 26.48 -0.79 -20.30
N ALA A 460 27.38 -1.77 -20.18
CA ALA A 460 27.50 -2.86 -21.15
C ALA A 460 26.31 -3.85 -21.01
N GLN A 461 26.28 -4.95 -21.76
CA GLN A 461 25.47 -6.11 -21.28
C GLN A 461 25.85 -6.36 -19.81
N PRO A 462 24.89 -6.66 -18.91
CA PRO A 462 25.17 -6.70 -17.47
C PRO A 462 26.46 -7.48 -17.21
N PRO A 463 27.49 -6.83 -16.66
CA PRO A 463 28.84 -7.37 -16.66
C PRO A 463 28.98 -8.51 -15.64
N SER A 464 28.58 -9.71 -16.05
CA SER A 464 28.72 -10.94 -15.28
C SER A 464 30.18 -11.37 -15.18
N CYS A 465 30.61 -11.69 -13.96
CA CYS A 465 31.92 -12.28 -13.69
C CYS A 465 31.82 -13.51 -12.77
N ALA A 466 30.63 -14.11 -12.63
CA ALA A 466 30.40 -15.25 -11.74
C ALA A 466 31.27 -16.48 -12.08
N ASP A 467 31.70 -16.62 -13.34
CA ASP A 467 32.61 -17.69 -13.79
C ASP A 467 34.08 -17.24 -13.95
N MET A 468 34.43 -16.05 -13.44
CA MET A 468 35.72 -15.37 -13.60
C MET A 468 36.13 -15.11 -15.07
N SER A 469 35.20 -15.23 -16.02
CA SER A 469 35.46 -14.99 -17.44
C SER A 469 34.62 -13.84 -17.97
N CYS A 470 34.88 -12.62 -17.48
CA CYS A 470 34.23 -11.44 -18.05
C CYS A 470 34.66 -11.28 -19.52
N PRO A 471 33.76 -11.37 -20.53
CA PRO A 471 34.17 -11.19 -21.92
C PRO A 471 34.36 -9.69 -22.22
N GLY A 472 35.61 -9.21 -22.18
CA GLY A 472 35.98 -7.83 -22.53
C GLY A 472 37.11 -7.25 -21.65
N GLU A 473 37.78 -6.20 -22.13
CA GLU A 473 38.67 -5.32 -21.31
C GLU A 473 37.90 -4.75 -20.09
N PRO A 474 38.60 -4.29 -19.02
CA PRO A 474 38.33 -4.53 -17.57
C PRO A 474 36.87 -4.44 -17.11
N PRO A 475 36.46 -5.12 -16.01
CA PRO A 475 35.05 -5.35 -15.68
C PRO A 475 34.25 -4.06 -15.77
N ALA A 476 33.22 -4.05 -16.61
CA ALA A 476 32.43 -2.85 -16.81
C ALA A 476 31.74 -2.47 -15.49
N THR A 477 31.69 -1.17 -15.21
CA THR A 477 31.05 -0.57 -14.04
C THR A 477 29.59 -1.03 -13.94
N SER A 478 29.16 -1.41 -12.73
CA SER A 478 27.77 -1.74 -12.44
C SER A 478 26.95 -0.46 -12.24
N TYR A 479 25.73 -0.44 -12.77
CA TYR A 479 24.77 0.65 -12.63
C TYR A 479 23.45 0.11 -12.09
N ARG A 480 22.89 0.78 -11.07
CA ARG A 480 21.75 0.29 -10.30
C ARG A 480 20.73 1.38 -10.01
N GLU A 481 19.52 0.96 -9.66
CA GLU A 481 18.48 1.79 -9.03
C GLU A 481 18.23 3.12 -9.77
N PRO A 482 17.74 3.06 -11.03
CA PRO A 482 17.39 4.27 -11.76
C PRO A 482 16.26 5.01 -11.07
N TYR A 483 16.28 6.34 -11.14
CA TYR A 483 15.17 7.20 -10.76
C TYR A 483 14.96 8.30 -11.81
N LEU A 484 13.79 8.27 -12.43
CA LEU A 484 13.36 9.24 -13.43
C LEU A 484 12.72 10.45 -12.77
N PHE A 485 13.12 11.64 -13.19
CA PHE A 485 12.43 12.87 -12.79
C PHE A 485 12.42 13.91 -13.91
N GLU A 486 11.42 14.79 -13.85
CA GLU A 486 11.25 15.93 -14.75
C GLU A 486 11.40 17.22 -13.96
N THR A 487 12.14 18.19 -14.50
CA THR A 487 12.31 19.52 -13.92
C THR A 487 11.16 20.44 -14.34
N GLU A 488 10.99 21.57 -13.64
CA GLU A 488 9.93 22.55 -13.93
C GLU A 488 9.93 23.08 -15.38
N ASP A 489 11.09 23.04 -16.05
CA ASP A 489 11.25 23.46 -17.45
C ASP A 489 10.97 22.33 -18.47
N GLY A 490 10.56 21.14 -18.00
CA GLY A 490 10.26 19.97 -18.81
C GLY A 490 11.48 19.13 -19.19
N SER A 491 12.67 19.47 -18.69
CA SER A 491 13.87 18.65 -18.92
C SER A 491 13.83 17.37 -18.09
N ARG A 492 14.24 16.25 -18.67
CA ARG A 492 14.17 14.93 -18.02
C ARG A 492 15.54 14.43 -17.66
N PHE A 493 15.66 13.86 -16.47
CA PHE A 493 16.91 13.34 -15.94
C PHE A 493 16.71 11.96 -15.33
N VAL A 494 17.80 11.21 -15.25
CA VAL A 494 17.88 9.94 -14.54
C VAL A 494 18.96 10.08 -13.48
N ALA A 495 18.61 9.86 -12.21
CA ALA A 495 19.58 9.58 -11.16
C ALA A 495 19.77 8.06 -11.04
N PHE A 496 20.95 7.59 -10.66
CA PHE A 496 21.24 6.16 -10.49
C PHE A 496 22.44 5.94 -9.57
N ALA A 497 22.52 4.75 -8.99
CA ALA A 497 23.69 4.29 -8.25
C ALA A 497 24.76 3.76 -9.21
N VAL A 498 26.02 4.13 -8.98
CA VAL A 498 27.18 3.73 -9.78
C VAL A 498 28.29 3.17 -8.90
N GLU A 499 28.83 2.02 -9.28
CA GLU A 499 29.89 1.33 -8.53
C GLU A 499 31.20 2.14 -8.53
N LEU A 500 31.77 2.32 -7.34
CA LEU A 500 32.97 3.10 -7.07
C LEU A 500 34.21 2.21 -6.96
N GLY A 501 35.09 2.28 -7.96
CA GLY A 501 36.30 1.45 -8.00
C GLY A 501 36.04 0.08 -8.62
N GLU A 502 37.12 -0.66 -8.90
CA GLU A 502 37.01 -1.94 -9.60
C GLU A 502 36.52 -3.04 -8.64
N ALA A 503 35.30 -3.53 -8.86
CA ALA A 503 34.71 -4.66 -8.14
C ALA A 503 34.60 -4.45 -6.62
N SER A 504 34.20 -3.24 -6.20
CA SER A 504 34.11 -2.86 -4.79
C SER A 504 32.74 -3.12 -4.15
N GLU A 505 31.68 -3.23 -4.96
CA GLU A 505 30.27 -3.22 -4.53
C GLU A 505 29.89 -2.03 -3.63
N VAL A 506 30.69 -0.97 -3.66
CA VAL A 506 30.41 0.31 -3.00
C VAL A 506 29.87 1.26 -4.05
N PHE A 507 28.76 1.93 -3.76
CA PHE A 507 28.11 2.81 -4.75
C PHE A 507 28.16 4.28 -4.33
N GLY A 508 28.24 5.14 -5.34
CA GLY A 508 27.96 6.56 -5.28
C GLY A 508 26.78 6.90 -6.17
N LEU A 509 26.27 8.13 -6.08
CA LEU A 509 25.13 8.56 -6.87
C LEU A 509 25.58 9.42 -8.03
N ALA A 510 25.00 9.16 -9.21
CA ALA A 510 25.21 9.95 -10.40
C ALA A 510 23.86 10.34 -11.02
N TYR A 511 23.86 11.38 -11.84
CA TYR A 511 22.71 11.71 -12.67
C TYR A 511 23.11 12.13 -14.08
N ALA A 512 22.22 11.90 -15.04
CA ALA A 512 22.41 12.26 -16.44
C ALA A 512 21.08 12.73 -17.06
N GLU A 513 21.16 13.58 -18.08
CA GLU A 513 20.01 13.96 -18.91
C GLU A 513 19.48 12.74 -19.67
N ALA A 514 18.16 12.53 -19.64
CA ALA A 514 17.52 11.34 -20.21
C ALA A 514 17.68 11.27 -21.74
N ASP A 515 17.64 12.41 -22.42
CA ASP A 515 17.85 12.52 -23.87
C ASP A 515 19.33 12.23 -24.28
N GLY A 516 20.24 12.17 -23.31
CA GLY A 516 21.66 11.90 -23.47
C GLY A 516 22.08 10.45 -23.18
N LEU A 517 21.17 9.56 -22.79
CA LEU A 517 21.50 8.22 -22.27
C LEU A 517 22.23 7.31 -23.27
N GLY A 518 22.28 7.68 -24.55
CA GLY A 518 23.07 7.01 -25.59
C GLY A 518 24.57 6.95 -25.32
N ARG A 519 25.09 7.90 -24.54
CA ARG A 519 26.45 7.92 -24.01
C ARG A 519 26.38 8.77 -22.75
N ILE A 520 26.58 8.19 -21.56
CA ILE A 520 26.70 9.01 -20.34
C ILE A 520 27.69 10.13 -20.65
N ALA A 521 27.21 11.37 -20.61
CA ALA A 521 28.05 12.53 -20.85
C ALA A 521 29.22 12.47 -19.85
N SER A 522 30.41 12.89 -20.25
CA SER A 522 31.60 12.94 -19.36
C SER A 522 31.47 13.99 -18.23
N SER A 523 30.27 14.53 -18.02
CA SER A 523 29.94 15.60 -17.09
C SER A 523 28.67 15.21 -16.34
N PHE A 524 28.75 14.14 -15.57
CA PHE A 524 27.83 13.87 -14.46
C PHE A 524 28.53 14.27 -13.17
N MET A 525 27.76 14.68 -12.18
CA MET A 525 28.26 14.72 -10.82
C MET A 525 28.25 13.31 -10.24
N LEU A 526 29.30 12.98 -9.54
CA LEU A 526 29.37 11.82 -8.68
C LEU A 526 29.32 12.32 -7.23
N LEU A 527 28.32 11.89 -6.48
CA LEU A 527 28.27 12.05 -5.03
C LEU A 527 28.83 10.76 -4.42
N GLU A 528 29.97 10.85 -3.74
CA GLU A 528 30.59 9.72 -3.07
C GLU A 528 30.21 9.69 -1.57
N PRO A 529 30.25 8.52 -0.90
CA PRO A 529 29.94 8.44 0.53
C PRO A 529 30.81 9.38 1.40
N GLY A 530 32.06 9.62 0.97
CA GLY A 530 32.96 10.56 1.65
C GLY A 530 32.54 12.03 1.55
N ASP A 531 31.84 12.43 0.48
CA ASP A 531 31.32 13.77 0.32
C ASP A 531 30.15 14.01 1.28
N VAL A 532 29.25 13.03 1.39
CA VAL A 532 28.12 13.07 2.34
C VAL A 532 28.62 13.15 3.78
N ALA A 533 29.63 12.36 4.14
CA ALA A 533 30.23 12.39 5.48
C ALA A 533 30.85 13.75 5.83
N ALA A 534 31.36 14.50 4.85
CA ALA A 534 31.89 15.84 5.06
C ALA A 534 30.79 16.90 5.25
N LEU A 535 29.55 16.59 4.87
CA LEU A 535 28.38 17.47 4.91
C LEU A 535 27.43 17.16 6.07
N SER A 536 27.76 16.20 6.96
CA SER A 536 26.93 15.76 8.09
C SER A 536 27.60 16.08 9.43
N GLU A 537 26.89 16.75 10.34
CA GLU A 537 27.40 17.10 11.68
C GLU A 537 27.53 15.89 12.61
N ASP A 538 26.68 14.87 12.46
CA ASP A 538 26.65 13.67 13.32
C ASP A 538 27.84 12.72 13.08
N GLY A 539 28.64 12.95 12.03
CA GLY A 539 29.80 12.14 11.68
C GLY A 539 29.48 10.72 11.22
N ALA A 540 28.19 10.37 11.10
CA ALA A 540 27.73 9.09 10.56
C ALA A 540 28.02 9.03 9.05
N SER A 541 29.10 8.33 8.69
CA SER A 541 29.52 8.14 7.31
C SER A 541 28.77 6.97 6.68
N CYS A 542 28.07 7.22 5.57
CA CYS A 542 27.57 6.15 4.71
C CYS A 542 28.76 5.35 4.18
N ARG A 543 28.61 4.03 4.10
CA ARG A 543 29.55 3.15 3.39
C ARG A 543 29.30 3.16 1.90
N SER A 544 28.03 3.24 1.49
CA SER A 544 27.55 3.15 0.12
C SER A 544 26.24 3.95 0.01
N LEU A 545 26.02 4.57 -1.15
CA LEU A 545 24.84 5.39 -1.46
C LEU A 545 24.00 4.69 -2.53
N ARG A 546 22.71 4.51 -2.26
CA ARG A 546 21.78 3.70 -3.06
C ARG A 546 20.44 4.39 -3.25
N ASP A 547 19.64 3.91 -4.18
CA ASP A 547 18.24 4.32 -4.39
C ASP A 547 18.00 5.85 -4.40
N PRO A 548 18.55 6.60 -5.36
CA PRO A 548 18.37 8.05 -5.41
C PRO A 548 16.91 8.40 -5.72
N ALA A 549 16.34 9.40 -5.05
CA ALA A 549 15.06 10.01 -5.40
C ALA A 549 15.15 11.53 -5.32
N ILE A 550 14.78 12.21 -6.40
CA ILE A 550 14.91 13.66 -6.53
C ILE A 550 13.52 14.31 -6.63
N VAL A 551 13.30 15.32 -5.80
CA VAL A 551 12.08 16.13 -5.80
C VAL A 551 12.40 17.64 -5.80
N PRO A 552 11.54 18.49 -6.38
CA PRO A 552 11.75 19.94 -6.36
C PRO A 552 11.66 20.51 -4.94
N ARG A 553 12.45 21.55 -4.66
CA ARG A 553 12.31 22.35 -3.44
C ARG A 553 11.30 23.46 -3.67
N ALA A 554 10.21 23.43 -2.92
CA ALA A 554 9.08 24.33 -3.15
C ALA A 554 9.48 25.81 -3.12
N GLY A 555 8.93 26.57 -4.07
CA GLY A 555 9.15 28.02 -4.19
C GLY A 555 10.55 28.43 -4.69
N MET A 556 11.43 27.48 -5.05
CA MET A 556 12.81 27.76 -5.47
C MET A 556 13.19 27.03 -6.76
N GLY A 557 12.95 27.69 -7.90
CA GLY A 557 13.35 27.16 -9.21
C GLY A 557 14.84 26.79 -9.26
N GLY A 558 15.14 25.58 -9.77
CA GLY A 558 16.50 25.06 -9.84
C GLY A 558 17.11 24.62 -8.50
N ARG A 559 16.29 24.35 -7.47
CA ARG A 559 16.69 23.73 -6.21
C ARG A 559 15.91 22.43 -6.01
N TYR A 560 16.58 21.40 -5.49
CA TYR A 560 16.01 20.06 -5.35
C TYR A 560 16.46 19.43 -4.02
N TRP A 561 15.69 18.46 -3.55
CA TRP A 561 16.12 17.52 -2.52
C TRP A 561 16.47 16.20 -3.18
N LEU A 562 17.61 15.63 -2.81
CA LEU A 562 18.01 14.27 -3.15
C LEU A 562 17.86 13.41 -1.91
N PHE A 563 16.87 12.52 -1.93
CA PHE A 563 16.73 11.43 -0.99
C PHE A 563 17.51 10.23 -1.49
N PHE A 564 18.08 9.45 -0.58
CA PHE A 564 18.83 8.25 -0.93
C PHE A 564 18.93 7.31 0.27
N THR A 565 19.12 6.04 -0.02
CA THR A 565 19.49 5.03 0.98
C THR A 565 20.97 5.18 1.32
N CYS A 566 21.25 5.35 2.61
CA CYS A 566 22.58 5.31 3.20
C CYS A 566 22.81 3.94 3.82
N GLU A 567 23.68 3.13 3.22
CA GLU A 567 24.08 1.84 3.79
C GLU A 567 25.19 2.05 4.82
N THR A 568 25.04 1.48 6.01
CA THR A 568 26.02 1.54 7.10
C THR A 568 26.37 0.14 7.62
N GLU A 569 27.26 0.03 8.60
CA GLU A 569 27.50 -1.26 9.25
C GLU A 569 26.34 -1.75 10.13
N GLY A 570 25.42 -0.87 10.52
CA GLY A 570 24.31 -1.16 11.42
C GLY A 570 22.98 -1.41 10.72
N GLY A 571 22.94 -1.37 9.38
CA GLY A 571 21.73 -1.38 8.56
C GLY A 571 21.65 -0.15 7.65
N SER A 572 20.48 0.08 7.08
CA SER A 572 20.24 1.16 6.11
C SER A 572 19.27 2.23 6.66
N THR A 573 19.55 3.50 6.36
CA THR A 573 18.68 4.65 6.67
C THR A 573 18.38 5.44 5.40
N ILE A 574 17.32 6.24 5.41
CA ILE A 574 17.04 7.19 4.32
C ILE A 574 17.55 8.56 4.76
N ARG A 575 18.34 9.19 3.90
CA ARG A 575 18.89 10.54 4.13
C ARG A 575 18.53 11.47 2.98
N ALA A 576 18.56 12.77 3.24
CA ALA A 576 18.33 13.81 2.25
C ALA A 576 19.50 14.78 2.17
N GLN A 577 19.83 15.19 0.95
CA GLN A 577 20.83 16.23 0.65
C GLN A 577 20.22 17.29 -0.26
N ALA A 578 20.41 18.56 0.09
CA ALA A 578 20.03 19.65 -0.79
C ALA A 578 20.89 19.67 -2.06
N LEU A 579 20.25 19.84 -3.21
CA LEU A 579 20.88 20.06 -4.49
C LEU A 579 20.52 21.44 -5.07
N ARG A 580 21.40 21.96 -5.92
CA ARG A 580 21.23 23.20 -6.67
C ARG A 580 21.64 23.08 -8.13
N SER A 581 20.91 23.72 -9.04
CA SER A 581 21.35 23.96 -10.42
C SER A 581 21.87 25.40 -10.56
N ASN A 582 23.06 25.54 -11.14
CA ASN A 582 23.69 26.83 -11.47
C ASN A 582 23.92 26.95 -12.99
N LEU A 583 22.86 26.82 -13.80
CA LEU A 583 22.94 26.81 -15.28
C LEU A 583 23.79 25.64 -15.84
N GLY A 584 23.87 24.56 -15.05
CA GLY A 584 24.72 23.39 -15.27
C GLY A 584 24.16 22.17 -14.51
N PRO A 585 24.96 21.10 -14.35
CA PRO A 585 24.52 19.86 -13.72
C PRO A 585 24.20 20.11 -12.22
N LEU A 586 23.30 19.33 -11.61
CA LEU A 586 22.91 19.46 -10.19
C LEU A 586 24.07 19.28 -9.21
N GLU A 587 24.32 20.23 -8.32
CA GLU A 587 25.42 20.16 -7.34
C GLU A 587 24.92 20.11 -5.90
N PRO A 588 25.66 19.51 -4.93
CA PRO A 588 25.25 19.55 -3.55
C PRO A 588 25.30 21.00 -3.10
N ASP A 589 24.24 21.43 -2.42
CA ASP A 589 24.18 22.76 -1.85
C ASP A 589 24.89 22.75 -0.51
N GLU A 590 26.21 22.97 -0.51
CA GLU A 590 27.08 22.95 0.69
C GLU A 590 26.64 23.92 1.81
N SER A 591 25.70 24.83 1.55
CA SER A 591 25.11 25.70 2.58
C SER A 591 23.97 25.05 3.37
N VAL A 592 23.53 23.86 2.98
CA VAL A 592 22.46 23.10 3.64
C VAL A 592 23.00 21.72 3.94
N GLU A 593 22.93 21.37 5.21
CA GLU A 593 23.45 20.10 5.72
C GLU A 593 22.59 18.92 5.25
N GLY A 594 23.24 17.77 5.11
CA GLY A 594 22.55 16.51 4.85
C GLY A 594 21.94 15.99 6.15
N VAL A 595 20.68 15.55 6.07
CA VAL A 595 19.90 15.14 7.26
C VAL A 595 19.46 13.69 7.12
N GLU A 596 19.49 12.95 8.22
CA GLU A 596 18.81 11.66 8.28
C GLU A 596 17.30 11.87 8.40
N VAL A 597 16.55 11.28 7.48
CA VAL A 597 15.11 11.52 7.31
C VAL A 597 14.30 10.44 7.98
N LEU A 598 14.68 9.18 7.76
CA LEU A 598 14.05 8.03 8.38
C LEU A 598 15.12 7.09 8.90
N PRO A 599 15.19 6.88 10.22
CA PRO A 599 16.01 5.81 10.78
C PRO A 599 15.35 4.46 10.46
N GLY A 600 16.17 3.41 10.29
CA GLY A 600 15.69 2.04 10.35
C GLY A 600 15.52 1.55 11.79
N GLY A 601 15.02 0.33 11.98
CA GLY A 601 15.02 -0.33 13.27
C GLY A 601 13.63 -0.59 13.87
N LEU A 602 13.62 -0.97 15.15
CA LEU A 602 12.39 -1.41 15.85
C LEU A 602 11.35 -0.29 16.03
N GLU A 603 11.74 0.97 15.91
CA GLU A 603 10.84 2.13 16.02
C GLU A 603 9.81 2.16 14.90
N LEU A 604 10.16 1.66 13.72
CA LEU A 604 9.24 1.45 12.59
C LEU A 604 8.53 0.09 12.65
N GLY A 605 8.77 -0.72 13.68
CA GLY A 605 8.19 -2.06 13.82
C GLY A 605 8.99 -3.18 13.13
N GLU A 606 8.47 -4.41 13.20
CA GLU A 606 9.22 -5.61 12.78
C GLU A 606 9.53 -5.68 11.27
N PHE A 607 8.79 -4.94 10.43
CA PHE A 607 8.96 -4.98 8.97
C PHE A 607 10.20 -4.20 8.49
N ALA A 608 10.66 -3.22 9.26
CA ALA A 608 11.83 -2.38 8.97
C ALA A 608 12.95 -2.53 10.02
N ARG A 609 12.89 -3.63 10.79
CA ARG A 609 13.81 -3.93 11.88
C ARG A 609 15.29 -3.87 11.48
N ASP A 610 15.59 -4.30 10.25
CA ASP A 610 16.96 -4.44 9.75
C ASP A 610 17.38 -3.23 8.88
N GLY A 611 16.52 -2.22 8.73
CA GLY A 611 16.79 -1.01 7.94
C GLY A 611 15.61 -0.57 7.08
N VAL A 612 15.77 0.59 6.44
CA VAL A 612 14.88 1.12 5.40
C VAL A 612 15.67 1.52 4.16
N TYR A 613 15.04 1.44 2.99
CA TYR A 613 15.69 1.73 1.71
C TYR A 613 14.66 2.02 0.61
N GLY A 614 15.10 2.33 -0.60
CA GLY A 614 14.21 2.56 -1.75
C GLY A 614 13.24 3.72 -1.56
N PRO A 615 13.71 4.95 -1.22
CA PRO A 615 12.82 6.10 -1.05
C PRO A 615 12.16 6.48 -2.38
N GLU A 616 10.85 6.67 -2.35
CA GLU A 616 10.03 7.08 -3.49
C GLU A 616 9.11 8.21 -3.02
N LEU A 617 9.17 9.39 -3.66
CA LEU A 617 8.58 10.61 -3.10
C LEU A 617 7.58 11.31 -4.02
N ILE A 618 6.49 11.75 -3.40
CA ILE A 618 5.55 12.72 -3.98
C ILE A 618 5.50 13.95 -3.08
N VAL A 619 5.64 15.13 -3.69
CA VAL A 619 5.45 16.42 -3.00
C VAL A 619 4.12 17.00 -3.45
N ASP A 620 3.14 17.03 -2.54
CA ASP A 620 1.82 17.62 -2.75
C ASP A 620 1.87 19.14 -2.55
N PRO A 621 1.57 19.94 -3.58
CA PRO A 621 1.43 21.38 -3.41
C PRO A 621 0.13 21.69 -2.68
N GLN A 622 0.22 22.37 -1.54
CA GLN A 622 -0.96 22.80 -0.78
C GLN A 622 -1.52 24.15 -1.29
N ARG A 623 -2.82 24.40 -1.08
CA ARG A 623 -3.46 25.69 -1.42
C ARG A 623 -3.13 26.77 -0.37
N GLY A 624 -2.86 27.99 -0.83
CA GLY A 624 -2.82 29.17 0.04
C GLY A 624 -1.46 29.40 0.72
N GLU A 625 -1.48 29.62 2.03
CA GLU A 625 -0.30 29.89 2.88
C GLU A 625 0.28 28.61 3.54
N VAL A 626 -0.29 27.44 3.24
CA VAL A 626 0.13 26.14 3.81
C VAL A 626 1.33 25.59 3.05
N ASN A 627 2.31 25.07 3.80
CA ASN A 627 3.55 24.50 3.26
C ASN A 627 3.30 23.15 2.55
N PRO A 628 4.17 22.76 1.59
CA PRO A 628 4.01 21.50 0.85
C PRO A 628 4.10 20.28 1.77
N VAL A 629 3.37 19.24 1.41
CA VAL A 629 3.38 17.95 2.10
C VAL A 629 4.27 16.97 1.33
N PHE A 630 5.22 16.39 2.03
CA PHE A 630 6.11 15.37 1.51
C PHE A 630 5.57 14.00 1.89
N ARG A 631 5.48 13.11 0.91
CA ARG A 631 5.08 11.73 1.12
C ARG A 631 6.17 10.84 0.59
N LEU A 632 6.72 10.04 1.49
CA LEU A 632 7.88 9.20 1.28
C LEU A 632 7.44 7.75 1.46
N TRP A 633 7.25 7.05 0.36
CA TRP A 633 7.16 5.59 0.39
C TRP A 633 8.57 5.02 0.45
N PHE A 634 8.72 3.90 1.14
CA PHE A 634 10.00 3.22 1.30
C PHE A 634 9.80 1.73 1.46
N LEU A 635 10.87 0.94 1.29
CA LEU A 635 10.88 -0.46 1.66
C LEU A 635 11.46 -0.64 3.07
N GLY A 636 10.74 -1.37 3.91
CA GLY A 636 11.26 -1.88 5.17
C GLY A 636 12.02 -3.18 4.96
N ARG A 637 13.18 -3.29 5.60
CA ARG A 637 14.02 -4.48 5.58
C ARG A 637 13.77 -5.33 6.82
N SER A 638 13.44 -6.60 6.58
CA SER A 638 13.28 -7.60 7.63
C SER A 638 13.60 -8.99 7.10
N ASN A 639 14.57 -9.63 7.72
CA ASN A 639 14.94 -11.02 7.45
C ASN A 639 13.81 -12.03 7.76
N LEU A 640 12.76 -11.61 8.47
CA LEU A 640 11.62 -12.44 8.86
C LEU A 640 10.43 -12.32 7.91
N ALA A 641 10.15 -11.11 7.41
CA ALA A 641 8.92 -10.78 6.70
C ALA A 641 9.11 -10.48 5.20
N GLY A 642 10.36 -10.31 4.73
CA GLY A 642 10.65 -9.83 3.38
C GLY A 642 10.31 -8.34 3.21
N ALA A 643 10.75 -7.76 2.09
CA ALA A 643 10.55 -6.33 1.80
C ALA A 643 9.06 -5.97 1.74
N SER A 644 8.65 -4.99 2.54
CA SER A 644 7.27 -4.46 2.57
C SER A 644 7.31 -2.94 2.43
N VAL A 645 6.26 -2.35 1.86
CA VAL A 645 6.18 -0.90 1.62
C VAL A 645 5.71 -0.21 2.89
N GLY A 646 6.49 0.75 3.37
CA GLY A 646 6.08 1.74 4.36
C GLY A 646 5.79 3.09 3.71
N LEU A 647 5.10 3.96 4.45
CA LEU A 647 4.88 5.36 4.14
C LEU A 647 5.36 6.21 5.32
N ALA A 648 5.98 7.34 5.05
CA ALA A 648 6.16 8.43 5.98
C ALA A 648 5.66 9.72 5.33
N VAL A 649 5.14 10.64 6.15
CA VAL A 649 4.64 11.94 5.73
C VAL A 649 5.35 13.01 6.55
N GLY A 650 5.59 14.17 5.94
CA GLY A 650 6.11 15.32 6.67
C GLY A 650 5.67 16.61 5.99
N GLN A 651 5.36 17.63 6.77
CA GLN A 651 4.99 18.95 6.26
C GLN A 651 5.95 20.01 6.79
N ALA A 652 6.43 20.89 5.90
CA ALA A 652 7.37 21.91 6.35
C ALA A 652 6.65 22.90 7.28
N LYS A 653 7.23 23.25 8.42
CA LYS A 653 6.67 24.26 9.35
C LYS A 653 7.19 25.67 9.11
N GLY A 654 8.38 25.77 8.51
CA GLY A 654 9.11 27.01 8.29
C GLY A 654 9.00 27.54 6.86
N ALA A 655 10.14 27.96 6.30
CA ALA A 655 10.17 28.33 4.89
C ALA A 655 9.92 27.07 4.05
N ALA A 656 9.12 27.18 2.97
CA ALA A 656 8.86 26.08 2.02
C ALA A 656 10.13 25.42 1.44
N SER A 657 11.30 26.03 1.66
CA SER A 657 12.62 25.55 1.31
C SER A 657 13.27 24.56 2.29
N GLU A 658 12.75 24.44 3.52
CA GLU A 658 13.28 23.56 4.58
C GLU A 658 12.74 22.13 4.41
N LEU A 659 13.51 21.15 4.89
CA LEU A 659 13.10 19.75 4.89
C LEU A 659 12.19 19.54 6.12
N PRO A 660 11.02 18.90 5.97
CA PRO A 660 10.18 18.61 7.12
C PRO A 660 10.76 17.47 7.97
N ASP A 661 10.30 17.40 9.21
CA ASP A 661 10.41 16.18 10.01
C ASP A 661 9.42 15.15 9.44
N PHE A 662 9.89 13.93 9.23
CA PHE A 662 9.07 12.86 8.67
C PHE A 662 8.55 11.95 9.77
N GLN A 663 7.25 11.72 9.74
CA GLN A 663 6.55 10.82 10.61
C GLN A 663 6.13 9.57 9.85
N ALA A 664 6.47 8.41 10.41
CA ALA A 664 6.08 7.15 9.83
C ALA A 664 4.59 6.92 10.01
N TYR A 665 3.91 6.51 8.94
CA TYR A 665 2.50 6.16 9.00
C TYR A 665 2.27 5.04 10.03
N PRO A 666 1.40 5.25 11.05
CA PRO A 666 1.30 4.31 12.16
C PRO A 666 0.89 2.88 11.76
N ALA A 667 0.16 2.69 10.63
CA ALA A 667 -0.25 1.36 10.12
C ALA A 667 0.76 0.74 9.16
N ASN A 668 2.01 1.17 9.19
CA ASN A 668 3.04 0.54 8.40
C ASN A 668 3.23 -0.95 8.76
N PRO A 669 3.56 -1.81 7.76
CA PRO A 669 3.67 -1.48 6.34
C PRO A 669 2.29 -1.36 5.67
N VAL A 670 2.18 -0.38 4.75
CA VAL A 670 0.99 -0.13 3.94
C VAL A 670 0.74 -1.17 2.85
N LEU A 671 1.79 -1.91 2.45
CA LEU A 671 1.65 -3.02 1.51
C LEU A 671 2.69 -4.10 1.78
N ARG A 672 2.25 -5.35 1.87
CA ARG A 672 3.08 -6.53 2.09
C ARG A 672 3.10 -7.41 0.84
N PRO A 673 4.17 -8.19 0.60
CA PRO A 673 4.22 -9.14 -0.52
C PRO A 673 3.07 -10.18 -0.52
N THR A 674 2.55 -10.50 0.67
CA THR A 674 1.45 -11.46 0.86
C THR A 674 0.07 -10.84 0.63
N ASP A 675 -0.03 -9.52 0.50
CA ASP A 675 -1.30 -8.84 0.35
C ASP A 675 -1.92 -9.15 -1.01
N ARG A 676 -3.25 -9.09 -1.06
CA ARG A 676 -4.01 -9.50 -2.25
C ARG A 676 -3.77 -8.58 -3.45
N ALA A 677 -3.46 -7.31 -3.21
CA ALA A 677 -3.05 -6.38 -4.26
C ALA A 677 -1.87 -6.93 -5.08
N LEU A 678 -0.92 -7.63 -4.44
CA LEU A 678 0.20 -8.33 -5.07
C LEU A 678 -0.10 -9.81 -5.38
N ARG A 679 -1.37 -10.13 -5.67
CA ARG A 679 -1.87 -11.46 -6.09
C ARG A 679 -1.85 -12.55 -5.02
N SER A 680 -1.72 -12.21 -3.74
CA SER A 680 -1.69 -13.16 -2.61
C SER A 680 -0.64 -14.26 -2.76
N CYS A 681 0.47 -13.95 -3.42
CA CYS A 681 1.53 -14.90 -3.65
C CYS A 681 2.35 -15.06 -2.37
N ALA A 682 2.07 -16.13 -1.62
CA ALA A 682 2.64 -16.35 -0.29
C ALA A 682 4.18 -16.40 -0.23
N GLU A 683 4.84 -16.64 -1.35
CA GLU A 683 6.30 -16.73 -1.47
C GLU A 683 6.87 -15.65 -2.41
N CYS A 684 6.06 -14.69 -2.86
CA CYS A 684 6.54 -13.58 -3.66
C CYS A 684 7.32 -12.59 -2.80
N THR A 685 8.30 -11.93 -3.42
CA THR A 685 9.07 -10.88 -2.76
C THR A 685 9.09 -9.62 -3.63
N ILE A 686 8.89 -8.47 -3.00
CA ILE A 686 9.11 -7.17 -3.63
C ILE A 686 10.62 -7.00 -3.86
N GLN A 687 11.01 -6.48 -5.01
CA GLN A 687 12.40 -6.24 -5.43
C GLN A 687 12.70 -4.76 -5.66
N GLY A 688 11.75 -3.89 -5.33
CA GLY A 688 11.75 -2.47 -5.67
C GLY A 688 10.37 -2.05 -6.17
N PHE A 689 10.09 -0.76 -6.05
CA PHE A 689 8.87 -0.17 -6.59
C PHE A 689 9.14 1.27 -7.02
N ALA A 690 8.26 1.81 -7.84
CA ALA A 690 8.22 3.23 -8.20
C ALA A 690 6.85 3.80 -7.88
N VAL A 691 6.78 5.09 -7.56
CA VAL A 691 5.51 5.83 -7.45
C VAL A 691 5.53 7.08 -8.33
N ALA A 692 4.42 7.36 -9.02
CA ALA A 692 4.26 8.58 -9.78
C ALA A 692 2.80 9.03 -9.79
N ARG A 693 2.57 10.35 -9.96
CA ARG A 693 1.21 10.88 -10.17
C ARG A 693 0.64 10.37 -11.48
N HIS A 694 -0.66 10.08 -11.50
CA HIS A 694 -1.35 9.78 -12.74
C HIS A 694 -1.41 11.03 -13.64
N PRO A 695 -1.02 10.97 -14.92
CA PRO A 695 -1.01 12.15 -15.80
C PRO A 695 -2.42 12.67 -16.11
N ASP A 696 -3.40 11.77 -16.07
CA ASP A 696 -4.81 12.05 -16.42
C ASP A 696 -5.77 12.04 -15.23
N ASP A 697 -5.28 11.72 -14.02
CA ASP A 697 -6.13 11.59 -12.82
C ASP A 697 -5.42 12.19 -11.60
N VAL A 698 -5.80 13.40 -11.22
CA VAL A 698 -5.26 14.05 -10.01
C VAL A 698 -5.63 13.30 -8.73
N GLY A 699 -6.61 12.39 -8.80
CA GLY A 699 -7.13 11.55 -7.74
C GLY A 699 -6.46 10.18 -7.60
N ALA A 700 -5.32 9.93 -8.28
CA ALA A 700 -4.67 8.63 -8.26
C ALA A 700 -3.13 8.70 -8.34
N LEU A 701 -2.48 7.79 -7.63
CA LEU A 701 -1.06 7.47 -7.79
C LEU A 701 -0.91 6.15 -8.52
N ARG A 702 0.08 6.10 -9.41
CA ARG A 702 0.52 4.88 -10.10
C ARG A 702 1.74 4.32 -9.40
N PHE A 703 1.63 3.06 -9.00
CA PHE A 703 2.76 2.27 -8.53
C PHE A 703 3.21 1.29 -9.60
N LEU A 704 4.52 1.02 -9.65
CA LEU A 704 5.09 -0.06 -10.45
C LEU A 704 5.99 -0.92 -9.59
N PHE A 705 5.56 -2.16 -9.32
CA PHE A 705 6.30 -3.10 -8.48
C PHE A 705 7.15 -4.05 -9.30
N GLY A 706 8.43 -4.18 -8.94
CA GLY A 706 9.26 -5.31 -9.36
C GLY A 706 9.04 -6.49 -8.41
N LEU A 707 8.51 -7.60 -8.92
CA LEU A 707 8.21 -8.78 -8.12
C LEU A 707 9.06 -9.97 -8.54
N ARG A 708 9.56 -10.72 -7.56
CA ARG A 708 10.07 -12.07 -7.76
C ARG A 708 8.97 -13.06 -7.42
N VAL A 709 8.57 -13.86 -8.40
CA VAL A 709 7.52 -14.87 -8.28
C VAL A 709 8.14 -16.26 -8.35
N PRO A 710 7.93 -17.12 -7.34
CA PRO A 710 8.42 -18.48 -7.39
C PRO A 710 7.62 -19.34 -8.37
N GLU A 711 8.30 -20.25 -9.06
CA GLU A 711 7.72 -21.20 -10.00
C GLU A 711 8.16 -22.64 -9.66
N ALA A 712 7.45 -23.63 -10.21
CA ALA A 712 7.72 -25.05 -9.93
C ALA A 712 9.17 -25.49 -10.25
N ASP A 713 9.79 -24.88 -11.27
CA ASP A 713 11.14 -25.19 -11.73
C ASP A 713 12.09 -23.97 -11.66
N GLY A 714 11.77 -22.92 -10.88
CA GLY A 714 12.62 -21.73 -10.78
C GLY A 714 11.92 -20.51 -10.18
N ARG A 715 12.20 -19.35 -10.77
CA ARG A 715 11.55 -18.08 -10.44
C ARG A 715 11.39 -17.26 -11.71
N ARG A 716 10.44 -16.34 -11.71
CA ARG A 716 10.30 -15.30 -12.71
C ARG A 716 10.31 -13.93 -12.04
N TYR A 717 10.78 -12.93 -12.77
CA TYR A 717 10.69 -11.53 -12.38
C TYR A 717 9.66 -10.84 -13.25
N GLU A 718 8.71 -10.13 -12.65
CA GLU A 718 7.65 -9.42 -13.36
C GLU A 718 7.47 -7.99 -12.84
N LEU A 719 6.92 -7.12 -13.70
CA LEU A 719 6.53 -5.77 -13.32
C LEU A 719 5.00 -5.72 -13.16
N LEU A 720 4.53 -5.31 -11.99
CA LEU A 720 3.11 -5.23 -11.67
C LEU A 720 2.70 -3.77 -11.43
N PRO A 721 1.89 -3.16 -12.31
CA PRO A 721 1.30 -1.86 -12.04
C PRO A 721 0.13 -2.00 -11.06
N LEU A 722 0.08 -1.09 -10.07
CA LEU A 722 -1.05 -0.90 -9.18
C LEU A 722 -1.45 0.58 -9.20
N ASP A 723 -2.71 0.87 -8.92
CA ASP A 723 -3.18 2.22 -8.65
C ASP A 723 -3.53 2.36 -7.18
N GLN A 724 -3.25 3.52 -6.61
CA GLN A 724 -3.70 3.90 -5.29
C GLN A 724 -4.64 5.10 -5.42
N PRO A 725 -5.91 4.98 -5.03
CA PRO A 725 -6.80 6.13 -4.88
C PRO A 725 -6.14 7.15 -3.96
N TRP A 726 -6.01 8.38 -4.45
CA TRP A 726 -5.16 9.36 -3.83
C TRP A 726 -5.72 10.76 -4.03
N ARG A 727 -6.13 11.46 -2.98
CA ARG A 727 -6.45 12.87 -3.10
C ARG A 727 -5.30 13.72 -2.59
N PRO A 728 -4.65 14.52 -3.43
CA PRO A 728 -3.99 15.69 -2.91
C PRO A 728 -5.10 16.56 -2.32
N GLU A 729 -5.01 16.91 -1.04
CA GLU A 729 -5.87 17.98 -0.54
C GLU A 729 -5.67 19.19 -1.45
N ALA A 730 -6.77 19.64 -2.05
CA ALA A 730 -6.88 20.71 -3.04
C ALA A 730 -6.82 20.37 -4.55
N ALA A 731 -7.88 19.74 -5.07
CA ALA A 731 -8.30 19.91 -6.46
C ALA A 731 -9.83 20.10 -6.62
N GLU A 732 -10.37 21.23 -6.13
CA GLU A 732 -11.65 21.80 -6.63
C GLU A 732 -11.54 23.27 -7.03
#